data_AF-A0A7X8VVI2-F1
#
_entry.id   AF-A0A7X8VVI2-F1
#
_cell.length_a   1.000
_cell.length_b   1.000
_cell.length_c   1.000
_cell.angle_alpha   90.00
_cell.angle_beta   90.00
_cell.angle_gamma   90.00
#
_symmetry.space_group_name_H-M   'P 1'
#
loop_
_entity.id
_entity.type
_entity.pdbx_description
1 polymer ?
#
loop_
_entity_poly.entity_id
_entity_poly.type
_entity_poly.pdbx_seq_one_letter_code
_entity_poly.pdbx_strand_id
1 'polypeptide(L)'
;MQKMQEWYQYFYTGQDCSRILQDISALTALELGQTSHAYAAAARHTLALLQAAGIPQAELLSFPADGRTAYQDKRMPLAWEATIGKLTLLNTGSPDYNRLNFSGPDSSHDFVAADFQQHPFHLVKGSVATAPGGQIARIITEGQFLSGEDPRGCLVMLQPLTSPRAAVLKPILDQGGLGIISDYLQGRYKTPDALQWVNACTEGAHWHVQADDRPFVAFSVTPRIGDFIRDRATAGALKARVECDGRRYEGTLPAVTALLPGRRSEEVWLLAHLYEPLADDDSFGVVAAIEAARGLMARGTPEFSVRLVFAMEFYGYAAYAASRGENLRPAVVGALNLDSSLAPPELELQIHLAGPGTPFYGNALAELLVRALAKQENAPRFAFNRYPGAYHDDQFLSDPSVGVPTIWPLPAHNEFWHNSSQTAAWLSREGVRRGAAICSTLVEMLANPRPEWLDPAFRLAEENLADDLRLLSEKPFGRPAERLRHCWQRETERLQDFARFCSAAAVQEAVAALAAKYRALSVGLADSEKPTPWRAYAADIVPKRQTVGLPYDLAKVPVRQRRRLPDGVLYGPFANILANLDGRKDLGQVIREAEYEYRAALSEAQVKKYVDAVCYLADWGYLSLLQEVRIGVEEIVAALRQLGVREGDLLLVHSSLSGCGHITGGAMSIITALKQAVGPGGTLLFPTFTRPYIYLGDVLNKNYNYRPFDPADTSQIWVGAVPQAFLEQNPAPLRSRHITHSWAGVGPLAEECLRQHQPCDPPAGESSPLALACQHQGKVLFFGCPLASVTFLHYLETHCQMPFLQPAVCRRRTPDGGLETVLIDKHLPGHRDFYCGNQAHKCKFFRRAFERGLQLQQTSLGVGMLQMLSLPQLFEIGCQLLREDPRVLLCDDPECTFCRQF
;
A
#
# COMPACT_ATOMS: atom_id res chain seq x y z
N MET A 1 -27.65 -15.21 -25.00
CA MET A 1 -27.15 -16.48 -24.41
C MET A 1 -26.63 -17.45 -25.47
N GLN A 2 -27.46 -18.04 -26.34
CA GLN A 2 -26.98 -18.99 -27.36
C GLN A 2 -25.84 -18.43 -28.23
N LYS A 3 -25.94 -17.17 -28.68
CA LYS A 3 -24.87 -16.54 -29.46
C LYS A 3 -23.52 -16.46 -28.73
N MET A 4 -23.53 -16.24 -27.41
CA MET A 4 -22.31 -16.19 -26.59
C MET A 4 -21.64 -17.57 -26.53
N GLN A 5 -22.45 -18.62 -26.41
CA GLN A 5 -21.98 -20.01 -26.48
C GLN A 5 -21.41 -20.34 -27.86
N GLU A 6 -22.09 -19.95 -28.93
CA GLU A 6 -21.62 -20.16 -30.31
C GLU A 6 -20.26 -19.50 -30.56
N TRP A 7 -20.07 -18.26 -30.10
CA TRP A 7 -18.80 -17.57 -30.23
C TRP A 7 -17.70 -18.20 -29.38
N TYR A 8 -18.01 -18.59 -28.14
CA TYR A 8 -17.07 -19.33 -27.32
C TYR A 8 -16.60 -20.61 -28.00
N GLN A 9 -17.53 -21.42 -28.55
CA GLN A 9 -17.19 -22.65 -29.27
C GLN A 9 -16.40 -22.37 -30.55
N TYR A 10 -16.73 -21.31 -31.28
CA TYR A 10 -15.98 -20.89 -32.47
C TYR A 10 -14.52 -20.60 -32.12
N PHE A 11 -14.27 -19.75 -31.11
CA PHE A 11 -12.91 -19.44 -30.72
C PHE A 11 -12.20 -20.65 -30.12
N TYR A 12 -12.86 -21.40 -29.23
CA TYR A 12 -12.30 -22.60 -28.60
C TYR A 12 -11.81 -23.63 -29.62
N THR A 13 -12.60 -23.90 -30.68
CA THR A 13 -12.22 -24.85 -31.72
C THR A 13 -11.27 -24.28 -32.77
N GLY A 14 -11.25 -22.95 -32.95
CA GLY A 14 -10.43 -22.25 -33.93
C GLY A 14 -9.00 -21.91 -33.49
N GLN A 15 -8.66 -22.05 -32.19
CA GLN A 15 -7.32 -21.70 -31.70
C GLN A 15 -6.23 -22.67 -32.21
N ASP A 16 -5.16 -22.12 -32.78
CA ASP A 16 -3.91 -22.85 -33.06
C ASP A 16 -3.00 -22.82 -31.83
N CYS A 17 -3.29 -23.68 -30.84
CA CYS A 17 -2.52 -23.69 -29.60
C CYS A 17 -1.04 -24.04 -29.80
N SER A 18 -0.66 -24.65 -30.93
CA SER A 18 0.76 -24.93 -31.21
C SER A 18 1.50 -23.64 -31.56
N ARG A 19 0.92 -22.80 -32.44
CA ARG A 19 1.45 -21.46 -32.73
C ARG A 19 1.48 -20.61 -31.46
N ILE A 20 0.38 -20.57 -30.72
CA ILE A 20 0.27 -19.74 -29.50
C ILE A 20 1.39 -20.07 -28.51
N LEU A 21 1.59 -21.36 -28.21
CA LEU A 21 2.66 -21.78 -27.30
C LEU A 21 4.07 -21.46 -27.82
N GLN A 22 4.27 -21.52 -29.15
CA GLN A 22 5.54 -21.16 -29.77
C GLN A 22 5.83 -19.65 -29.64
N ASP A 23 4.83 -18.81 -29.93
CA ASP A 23 4.96 -17.36 -29.83
C ASP A 23 5.15 -16.91 -28.37
N ILE A 24 4.42 -17.52 -27.43
CA ILE A 24 4.63 -17.31 -25.98
C ILE A 24 6.07 -17.66 -25.61
N SER A 25 6.54 -18.84 -25.99
CA SER A 25 7.91 -19.28 -25.66
C SER A 25 8.98 -18.36 -26.26
N ALA A 26 8.75 -17.81 -27.46
CA ALA A 26 9.68 -16.89 -28.10
C ALA A 26 9.72 -15.53 -27.39
N LEU A 27 8.55 -14.99 -27.02
CA LEU A 27 8.45 -13.73 -26.28
C LEU A 27 9.06 -13.83 -24.88
N THR A 28 8.71 -14.87 -24.11
CA THR A 28 9.25 -15.09 -22.76
C THR A 28 10.79 -15.18 -22.77
N ALA A 29 11.37 -15.85 -23.78
CA ALA A 29 12.82 -15.97 -23.90
C ALA A 29 13.51 -14.62 -24.14
N LEU A 30 12.87 -13.68 -24.84
CA LEU A 30 13.39 -12.33 -25.06
C LEU A 30 13.28 -11.48 -23.79
N GLU A 31 12.20 -11.64 -23.02
CA GLU A 31 11.94 -10.87 -21.80
C GLU A 31 12.78 -11.33 -20.62
N LEU A 32 13.21 -12.61 -20.60
CA LEU A 32 13.95 -13.24 -19.50
C LEU A 32 15.13 -12.41 -18.99
N GLY A 33 15.83 -11.71 -19.90
CA GLY A 33 16.96 -10.86 -19.56
C GLY A 33 16.61 -9.67 -18.64
N GLN A 34 15.35 -9.24 -18.58
CA GLN A 34 14.81 -8.17 -17.72
C GLN A 34 15.54 -6.80 -17.79
N THR A 35 16.35 -6.58 -18.83
CA THR A 35 17.03 -5.30 -19.09
C THR A 35 16.27 -4.43 -20.08
N SER A 36 16.64 -3.15 -20.17
CA SER A 36 16.12 -2.24 -21.19
C SER A 36 16.36 -2.74 -22.61
N HIS A 37 17.48 -3.42 -22.88
CA HIS A 37 17.75 -4.09 -24.15
C HIS A 37 16.78 -5.25 -24.43
N ALA A 38 16.53 -6.10 -23.41
CA ALA A 38 15.55 -7.18 -23.48
C ALA A 38 14.15 -6.64 -23.79
N TYR A 39 13.74 -5.56 -23.12
CA TYR A 39 12.46 -4.90 -23.35
C TYR A 39 12.33 -4.37 -24.77
N ALA A 40 13.38 -3.71 -25.29
CA ALA A 40 13.38 -3.25 -26.67
C ALA A 40 13.32 -4.40 -27.69
N ALA A 41 13.94 -5.55 -27.39
CA ALA A 41 13.89 -6.74 -28.23
C ALA A 41 12.49 -7.38 -28.23
N ALA A 42 11.88 -7.54 -27.05
CA ALA A 42 10.51 -8.03 -26.89
C ALA A 42 9.51 -7.15 -27.64
N ALA A 43 9.58 -5.82 -27.48
CA ALA A 43 8.69 -4.89 -28.18
C ALA A 43 8.81 -4.97 -29.72
N ARG A 44 10.04 -5.10 -30.26
CA ARG A 44 10.24 -5.30 -31.71
C ARG A 44 9.70 -6.65 -32.18
N HIS A 45 9.84 -7.69 -31.38
CA HIS A 45 9.29 -9.01 -31.69
C HIS A 45 7.76 -8.98 -31.70
N THR A 46 7.13 -8.35 -30.70
CA THR A 46 5.67 -8.17 -30.63
C THR A 46 5.15 -7.36 -31.82
N LEU A 47 5.85 -6.31 -32.25
CA LEU A 47 5.52 -5.60 -33.49
C LEU A 47 5.56 -6.51 -34.72
N ALA A 48 6.57 -7.38 -34.81
CA ALA A 48 6.67 -8.34 -35.90
C ALA A 48 5.55 -9.40 -35.85
N LEU A 49 5.13 -9.85 -34.67
CA LEU A 49 3.98 -10.75 -34.50
C LEU A 49 2.68 -10.09 -34.99
N LEU A 50 2.43 -8.83 -34.65
CA LEU A 50 1.27 -8.07 -35.13
C LEU A 50 1.26 -7.94 -36.67
N GLN A 51 2.42 -7.63 -37.26
CA GLN A 51 2.58 -7.52 -38.71
C GLN A 51 2.39 -8.87 -39.42
N ALA A 52 2.98 -9.94 -38.89
CA ALA A 52 2.79 -11.30 -39.39
C ALA A 52 1.34 -11.77 -39.26
N ALA A 53 0.64 -11.31 -38.22
CA ALA A 53 -0.77 -11.56 -38.02
C ALA A 53 -1.67 -10.78 -39.01
N GLY A 54 -1.14 -9.80 -39.74
CA GLY A 54 -1.87 -8.94 -40.67
C GLY A 54 -2.68 -7.84 -39.99
N ILE A 55 -2.41 -7.55 -38.70
CA ILE A 55 -3.14 -6.53 -37.94
C ILE A 55 -2.64 -5.14 -38.38
N PRO A 56 -3.52 -4.25 -38.85
CA PRO A 56 -3.10 -2.98 -39.42
C PRO A 56 -2.66 -1.96 -38.36
N GLN A 57 -2.00 -0.89 -38.82
CA GLN A 57 -1.56 0.25 -38.00
C GLN A 57 -0.73 -0.14 -36.77
N ALA A 58 0.05 -1.22 -36.87
CA ALA A 58 0.95 -1.64 -35.81
C ALA A 58 2.15 -0.67 -35.73
N GLU A 59 2.38 -0.10 -34.55
CA GLU A 59 3.39 0.92 -34.29
C GLU A 59 4.17 0.62 -33.00
N LEU A 60 5.46 0.98 -33.01
CA LEU A 60 6.31 1.00 -31.83
C LEU A 60 6.31 2.42 -31.27
N LEU A 61 5.87 2.56 -30.02
CA LEU A 61 5.89 3.78 -29.24
C LEU A 61 7.08 3.77 -28.26
N SER A 62 7.43 4.94 -27.77
CA SER A 62 8.53 5.10 -26.81
C SER A 62 8.17 6.18 -25.80
N PHE A 63 8.17 5.81 -24.52
CA PHE A 63 7.97 6.72 -23.39
C PHE A 63 9.29 6.96 -22.63
N PRO A 64 9.42 8.03 -21.84
CA PRO A 64 10.60 8.23 -20.99
C PRO A 64 10.76 7.12 -19.95
N ALA A 65 12.00 6.67 -19.73
CA ALA A 65 12.41 5.83 -18.61
C ALA A 65 13.48 6.57 -17.80
N ASP A 66 13.07 7.67 -17.14
CA ASP A 66 13.95 8.65 -16.50
C ASP A 66 13.83 8.68 -14.97
N GLY A 67 12.96 7.86 -14.37
CA GLY A 67 12.71 7.89 -12.93
C GLY A 67 12.02 9.15 -12.43
N ARG A 68 11.51 10.04 -13.30
CA ARG A 68 11.02 11.39 -12.94
C ARG A 68 9.69 11.75 -13.60
N THR A 69 9.57 11.52 -14.91
CA THR A 69 8.35 11.80 -15.67
C THR A 69 7.19 11.02 -15.06
N ALA A 70 6.05 11.68 -14.86
CA ALA A 70 4.86 11.05 -14.29
C ALA A 70 3.66 11.18 -15.23
N TYR A 71 2.97 10.06 -15.45
CA TYR A 71 1.69 10.02 -16.16
C TYR A 71 0.61 9.56 -15.19
N GLN A 72 -0.47 10.33 -15.04
CA GLN A 72 -1.54 10.02 -14.09
C GLN A 72 -1.03 9.73 -12.67
N ASP A 73 0.02 10.46 -12.25
CA ASP A 73 0.76 10.29 -11.00
C ASP A 73 1.53 8.97 -10.83
N LYS A 74 1.81 8.24 -11.92
CA LYS A 74 2.74 7.09 -11.96
C LYS A 74 4.05 7.59 -12.55
N ARG A 75 5.11 7.63 -11.74
CA ARG A 75 6.45 8.02 -12.16
C ARG A 75 7.09 6.85 -12.89
N MET A 76 7.52 7.12 -14.12
CA MET A 76 8.16 6.14 -14.99
C MET A 76 9.45 5.60 -14.36
N PRO A 77 9.79 4.33 -14.58
CA PRO A 77 11.02 3.73 -14.04
C PRO A 77 12.29 4.36 -14.64
N LEU A 78 13.44 4.12 -14.01
CA LEU A 78 14.73 4.26 -14.70
C LEU A 78 14.98 3.09 -15.66
N ALA A 79 15.66 3.36 -16.77
CA ALA A 79 16.24 2.32 -17.61
C ALA A 79 17.35 1.58 -16.84
N TRP A 80 17.53 0.29 -17.14
CA TRP A 80 18.47 -0.57 -16.43
C TRP A 80 19.13 -1.60 -17.34
N GLU A 81 20.43 -1.79 -17.19
CA GLU A 81 21.22 -2.82 -17.87
C GLU A 81 22.12 -3.55 -16.88
N ALA A 82 22.37 -4.83 -17.13
CA ALA A 82 23.39 -5.62 -16.45
C ALA A 82 23.83 -6.79 -17.34
N THR A 83 25.08 -7.19 -17.23
CA THR A 83 25.62 -8.41 -17.85
C THR A 83 26.30 -9.34 -16.83
N ILE A 84 26.63 -8.80 -15.66
CA ILE A 84 27.28 -9.49 -14.56
C ILE A 84 26.47 -9.23 -13.29
N GLY A 85 26.14 -10.31 -12.58
CA GLY A 85 25.51 -10.27 -11.27
C GLY A 85 25.82 -11.56 -10.54
N LYS A 86 26.91 -11.60 -9.79
CA LYS A 86 27.43 -12.82 -9.18
C LYS A 86 27.67 -12.65 -7.68
N LEU A 87 27.14 -13.62 -6.92
CA LEU A 87 27.36 -13.75 -5.49
C LEU A 87 28.15 -15.03 -5.21
N THR A 88 29.42 -14.88 -4.85
CA THR A 88 30.30 -16.01 -4.52
C THR A 88 30.59 -16.03 -3.02
N LEU A 89 30.05 -17.01 -2.31
CA LEU A 89 30.35 -17.26 -0.89
C LEU A 89 31.78 -17.77 -0.75
N LEU A 90 32.54 -17.21 0.19
CA LEU A 90 33.97 -17.51 0.34
C LEU A 90 34.21 -18.53 1.45
N ASN A 91 35.04 -19.53 1.18
CA ASN A 91 35.43 -20.58 2.14
C ASN A 91 34.24 -21.24 2.85
N THR A 92 33.17 -21.52 2.10
CA THR A 92 31.97 -22.19 2.64
C THR A 92 31.92 -23.66 2.27
N GLY A 93 32.63 -24.07 1.23
CA GLY A 93 32.28 -25.28 0.50
C GLY A 93 30.89 -25.18 -0.14
N SER A 94 30.42 -26.30 -0.70
CA SER A 94 29.11 -26.39 -1.38
C SER A 94 28.01 -26.92 -0.44
N PRO A 95 26.73 -26.56 -0.67
CA PRO A 95 25.62 -27.17 0.06
C PRO A 95 25.52 -28.68 -0.23
N ASP A 96 25.39 -29.50 0.82
CA ASP A 96 25.08 -30.94 0.72
C ASP A 96 23.64 -31.17 1.16
N TYR A 97 22.74 -31.33 0.19
CA TYR A 97 21.29 -31.48 0.43
C TYR A 97 20.88 -32.87 0.92
N ASN A 98 21.81 -33.84 0.96
CA ASN A 98 21.55 -35.19 1.48
C ASN A 98 21.90 -35.34 2.96
N ARG A 99 22.47 -34.30 3.60
CA ARG A 99 22.79 -34.29 5.03
C ARG A 99 21.84 -33.38 5.78
N LEU A 100 21.33 -33.86 6.91
CA LEU A 100 20.56 -33.07 7.88
C LEU A 100 21.41 -31.98 8.59
N ASN A 101 22.72 -31.97 8.35
CA ASN A 101 23.66 -30.96 8.82
C ASN A 101 24.47 -30.46 7.62
N PHE A 102 24.38 -29.16 7.31
CA PHE A 102 25.19 -28.52 6.27
C PHE A 102 26.68 -28.36 6.65
N SER A 103 27.16 -28.96 7.74
CA SER A 103 28.59 -29.01 8.08
C SER A 103 29.31 -30.11 7.28
N GLY A 104 29.52 -29.85 5.99
CA GLY A 104 30.42 -30.65 5.17
C GLY A 104 31.88 -30.51 5.63
N PRO A 105 32.71 -31.57 5.53
CA PRO A 105 34.08 -31.60 6.08
C PRO A 105 35.13 -30.81 5.27
N ASP A 106 34.74 -30.09 4.20
CA ASP A 106 35.66 -29.35 3.34
C ASP A 106 35.12 -27.95 3.03
N SER A 107 35.25 -27.02 3.98
CA SER A 107 34.90 -25.60 3.82
C SER A 107 36.03 -24.81 3.14
N SER A 108 36.89 -25.44 2.34
CA SER A 108 38.11 -24.82 1.81
C SER A 108 37.92 -24.13 0.45
N HIS A 109 36.76 -24.28 -0.20
CA HIS A 109 36.48 -23.66 -1.50
C HIS A 109 35.30 -22.67 -1.49
N ASP A 110 35.32 -21.80 -2.51
CA ASP A 110 34.28 -20.81 -2.78
C ASP A 110 33.06 -21.44 -3.48
N PHE A 111 31.85 -20.93 -3.21
CA PHE A 111 30.59 -21.40 -3.79
C PHE A 111 29.81 -20.26 -4.45
N VAL A 112 29.39 -20.44 -5.71
CA VAL A 112 28.57 -19.46 -6.42
C VAL A 112 27.10 -19.67 -6.05
N ALA A 113 26.54 -18.77 -5.26
CA ALA A 113 25.17 -18.84 -4.75
C ALA A 113 24.14 -18.17 -5.68
N ALA A 114 24.59 -17.21 -6.50
CA ALA A 114 23.75 -16.52 -7.48
C ALA A 114 24.60 -16.14 -8.69
N ASP A 115 24.08 -16.36 -9.90
CA ASP A 115 24.75 -16.01 -11.15
C ASP A 115 23.72 -15.56 -12.21
N PHE A 116 23.72 -14.26 -12.52
CA PHE A 116 22.84 -13.64 -13.52
C PHE A 116 22.96 -14.30 -14.90
N GLN A 117 24.15 -14.80 -15.26
CA GLN A 117 24.37 -15.44 -16.56
C GLN A 117 23.82 -16.87 -16.60
N GLN A 118 23.63 -17.51 -15.45
CA GLN A 118 22.91 -18.78 -15.36
C GLN A 118 21.40 -18.58 -15.36
N HIS A 119 20.92 -17.62 -14.58
CA HIS A 119 19.51 -17.25 -14.57
C HIS A 119 19.35 -15.77 -14.19
N PRO A 120 18.73 -14.93 -15.05
CA PRO A 120 18.68 -13.48 -14.80
C PRO A 120 18.02 -13.07 -13.49
N PHE A 121 17.03 -13.83 -12.98
CA PHE A 121 16.37 -13.50 -11.71
C PHE A 121 17.31 -13.47 -10.50
N HIS A 122 18.50 -14.07 -10.60
CA HIS A 122 19.49 -13.99 -9.53
C HIS A 122 19.88 -12.56 -9.19
N LEU A 123 19.90 -11.63 -10.15
CA LEU A 123 20.13 -10.21 -9.90
C LEU A 123 18.79 -9.47 -9.89
N VAL A 124 18.50 -8.78 -8.79
CA VAL A 124 17.30 -7.97 -8.68
C VAL A 124 17.45 -6.73 -9.55
N LYS A 125 16.46 -6.47 -10.41
CA LYS A 125 16.40 -5.31 -11.31
C LYS A 125 16.64 -4.02 -10.51
N GLY A 126 17.47 -3.14 -11.06
CA GLY A 126 17.86 -1.90 -10.40
C GLY A 126 19.12 -2.03 -9.54
N SER A 127 19.71 -3.21 -9.35
CA SER A 127 21.03 -3.32 -8.71
C SER A 127 22.09 -2.48 -9.44
N VAL A 128 22.99 -1.84 -8.70
CA VAL A 128 24.05 -0.98 -9.26
C VAL A 128 25.41 -1.69 -9.31
N ALA A 129 26.33 -1.15 -10.09
CA ALA A 129 27.67 -1.68 -10.22
C ALA A 129 28.44 -1.67 -8.89
N THR A 130 29.18 -2.75 -8.63
CA THR A 130 30.20 -2.78 -7.58
C THR A 130 31.53 -2.24 -8.12
N ALA A 131 32.55 -2.13 -7.26
CA ALA A 131 33.89 -1.76 -7.71
C ALA A 131 34.42 -2.76 -8.77
N PRO A 132 35.23 -2.31 -9.76
CA PRO A 132 35.82 -3.20 -10.76
C PRO A 132 36.54 -4.39 -10.12
N GLY A 133 36.24 -5.62 -10.59
CA GLY A 133 36.76 -6.87 -10.01
C GLY A 133 35.95 -7.41 -8.82
N GLY A 134 34.85 -6.75 -8.47
CA GLY A 134 33.98 -7.10 -7.35
C GLY A 134 34.46 -6.55 -6.02
N GLN A 135 33.61 -6.63 -5.01
CA GLN A 135 33.93 -6.24 -3.63
C GLN A 135 33.64 -7.37 -2.66
N ILE A 136 34.44 -7.47 -1.59
CA ILE A 136 34.16 -8.40 -0.50
C ILE A 136 33.17 -7.76 0.46
N ALA A 137 32.02 -8.39 0.64
CA ALA A 137 31.00 -8.00 1.60
C ALA A 137 30.85 -9.06 2.69
N ARG A 138 30.55 -8.61 3.90
CA ARG A 138 30.02 -9.49 4.96
C ARG A 138 28.55 -9.79 4.67
N ILE A 139 28.10 -10.98 5.05
CA ILE A 139 26.68 -11.32 5.06
C ILE A 139 26.25 -11.46 6.52
N ILE A 140 25.19 -10.75 6.89
CA ILE A 140 24.50 -10.92 8.17
C ILE A 140 23.05 -11.36 7.92
N THR A 141 22.46 -12.10 8.85
CA THR A 141 21.04 -12.46 8.77
C THR A 141 20.16 -11.28 9.16
N GLU A 142 18.90 -11.30 8.71
CA GLU A 142 17.87 -10.37 9.17
C GLU A 142 17.74 -10.36 10.69
N GLY A 143 17.86 -11.52 11.35
CA GLY A 143 17.82 -11.62 12.80
C GLY A 143 19.01 -10.90 13.47
N GLN A 144 20.21 -11.04 12.92
CA GLN A 144 21.41 -10.33 13.39
C GLN A 144 21.26 -8.82 13.22
N PHE A 145 20.80 -8.36 12.05
CA PHE A 145 20.52 -6.95 11.79
C PHE A 145 19.51 -6.36 12.78
N LEU A 146 18.38 -7.03 13.00
CA LEU A 146 17.34 -6.59 13.94
C LEU A 146 17.80 -6.66 15.41
N SER A 147 18.82 -7.48 15.70
CA SER A 147 19.52 -7.54 16.99
C SER A 147 20.64 -6.48 17.12
N GLY A 148 20.77 -5.58 16.13
CA GLY A 148 21.70 -4.45 16.13
C GLY A 148 23.14 -4.78 15.79
N GLU A 149 23.37 -5.82 14.99
CA GLU A 149 24.64 -5.96 14.25
C GLU A 149 24.79 -4.82 13.24
N ASP A 150 26.01 -4.30 13.10
CA ASP A 150 26.31 -3.20 12.19
C ASP A 150 26.20 -3.63 10.72
N PRO A 151 25.26 -3.10 9.94
CA PRO A 151 25.07 -3.50 8.55
C PRO A 151 26.00 -2.78 7.59
N ARG A 152 26.84 -1.82 8.03
CA ARG A 152 27.70 -1.04 7.13
C ARG A 152 28.54 -1.94 6.22
N GLY A 153 28.38 -1.77 4.91
CA GLY A 153 29.11 -2.57 3.92
C GLY A 153 28.70 -4.05 3.84
N CYS A 154 27.59 -4.44 4.48
CA CYS A 154 27.10 -5.82 4.48
C CYS A 154 25.93 -6.01 3.49
N LEU A 155 25.75 -7.24 3.01
CA LEU A 155 24.47 -7.71 2.48
C LEU A 155 23.66 -8.36 3.62
N VAL A 156 22.35 -8.11 3.66
CA VAL A 156 21.47 -8.72 4.67
C VAL A 156 20.69 -9.87 4.04
N MET A 157 20.88 -11.09 4.56
CA MET A 157 20.09 -12.27 4.19
C MET A 157 18.74 -12.24 4.90
N LEU A 158 17.67 -12.09 4.12
CA LEU A 158 16.31 -11.99 4.63
C LEU A 158 15.80 -13.35 5.18
N GLN A 159 14.77 -13.30 6.01
CA GLN A 159 14.01 -14.49 6.40
C GLN A 159 13.20 -15.05 5.21
N PRO A 160 12.90 -16.36 5.19
CA PRO A 160 12.28 -17.05 4.05
C PRO A 160 11.04 -16.41 3.40
N LEU A 161 10.25 -15.68 4.20
CA LEU A 161 8.97 -15.09 3.76
C LEU A 161 8.96 -13.56 3.90
N THR A 162 10.11 -12.94 4.17
CA THR A 162 10.23 -11.48 4.20
C THR A 162 10.26 -10.95 2.77
N SER A 163 9.21 -10.22 2.38
CA SER A 163 9.12 -9.62 1.05
C SER A 163 10.17 -8.50 0.87
N PRO A 164 10.96 -8.50 -0.22
CA PRO A 164 12.04 -7.55 -0.46
C PRO A 164 11.53 -6.16 -0.93
N ARG A 165 10.79 -5.46 -0.06
CA ARG A 165 10.16 -4.15 -0.32
C ARG A 165 10.81 -3.02 0.50
N ALA A 166 10.37 -1.78 0.28
CA ALA A 166 10.87 -0.58 0.97
C ALA A 166 10.92 -0.69 2.50
N ALA A 167 9.94 -1.34 3.12
CA ALA A 167 9.90 -1.53 4.57
C ALA A 167 11.11 -2.31 5.13
N VAL A 168 11.84 -3.03 4.27
CA VAL A 168 13.04 -3.82 4.59
C VAL A 168 14.28 -3.14 4.04
N LEU A 169 14.28 -2.80 2.74
CA LEU A 169 15.44 -2.23 2.06
C LEU A 169 15.85 -0.89 2.66
N LYS A 170 14.90 0.04 2.83
CA LYS A 170 15.19 1.41 3.29
C LYS A 170 15.88 1.42 4.67
N PRO A 171 15.39 0.69 5.70
CA PRO A 171 16.09 0.56 6.98
C PRO A 171 17.52 0.03 6.92
N ILE A 172 17.81 -0.86 5.98
CA ILE A 172 19.15 -1.43 5.79
C ILE A 172 20.05 -0.37 5.16
N LEU A 173 19.58 0.33 4.13
CA LEU A 173 20.32 1.42 3.47
C LEU A 173 20.51 2.64 4.38
N ASP A 174 19.51 3.00 5.20
CA ASP A 174 19.61 4.07 6.21
C ASP A 174 20.78 3.84 7.19
N GLN A 175 21.18 2.59 7.39
CA GLN A 175 22.27 2.21 8.29
C GLN A 175 23.56 1.84 7.56
N GLY A 176 23.62 2.03 6.24
CA GLY A 176 24.83 1.83 5.42
C GLY A 176 25.02 0.42 4.86
N GLY A 177 23.98 -0.44 4.90
CA GLY A 177 24.00 -1.72 4.20
C GLY A 177 24.13 -1.56 2.69
N LEU A 178 24.73 -2.55 2.02
CA LEU A 178 24.88 -2.58 0.56
C LEU A 178 23.59 -2.98 -0.15
N GLY A 179 22.73 -3.75 0.53
CA GLY A 179 21.48 -4.28 0.00
C GLY A 179 21.15 -5.62 0.64
N ILE A 180 20.46 -6.49 -0.11
CA ILE A 180 19.80 -7.68 0.43
C ILE A 180 20.06 -8.95 -0.38
N ILE A 181 19.92 -10.09 0.27
CA ILE A 181 19.77 -11.39 -0.38
C ILE A 181 18.40 -11.93 0.05
N SER A 182 17.55 -12.24 -0.92
CA SER A 182 16.21 -12.74 -0.69
C SER A 182 16.05 -14.13 -1.30
N ASP A 183 15.32 -14.96 -0.60
CA ASP A 183 14.81 -16.23 -1.11
C ASP A 183 13.28 -16.31 -0.90
N TYR A 184 12.63 -15.15 -0.76
CA TYR A 184 11.17 -15.04 -0.79
C TYR A 184 10.67 -15.67 -2.07
N LEU A 185 9.78 -16.65 -1.97
CA LEU A 185 9.21 -17.35 -3.12
C LEU A 185 7.76 -17.75 -2.82
N GLN A 186 6.82 -17.32 -3.66
CA GLN A 186 5.48 -17.92 -3.63
C GLN A 186 5.56 -19.36 -4.15
N GLY A 187 4.99 -20.30 -3.38
CA GLY A 187 5.15 -21.73 -3.66
C GLY A 187 6.48 -22.32 -3.17
N ARG A 188 7.21 -21.63 -2.28
CA ARG A 188 8.52 -22.01 -1.71
C ARG A 188 8.76 -23.51 -1.50
N TYR A 189 7.82 -24.19 -0.85
CA TYR A 189 7.98 -25.61 -0.48
C TYR A 189 7.66 -26.58 -1.63
N LYS A 190 6.93 -26.11 -2.66
CA LYS A 190 6.60 -26.89 -3.85
C LYS A 190 7.69 -26.79 -4.92
N THR A 191 8.37 -25.64 -4.98
CA THR A 191 9.42 -25.35 -5.96
C THR A 191 10.70 -24.82 -5.27
N PRO A 192 11.33 -25.62 -4.39
CA PRO A 192 12.45 -25.16 -3.56
C PRO A 192 13.73 -24.82 -4.33
N ASP A 193 13.76 -25.13 -5.62
CA ASP A 193 14.87 -24.87 -6.54
C ASP A 193 14.54 -23.77 -7.56
N ALA A 194 13.35 -23.15 -7.47
CA ALA A 194 12.98 -22.02 -8.31
C ALA A 194 13.40 -20.68 -7.68
N LEU A 195 13.31 -19.63 -8.49
CA LEU A 195 13.67 -18.26 -8.16
C LEU A 195 12.44 -17.36 -8.26
N GLN A 196 12.36 -16.40 -7.36
CA GLN A 196 11.40 -15.32 -7.46
C GLN A 196 11.94 -14.23 -8.36
N TRP A 197 11.13 -13.80 -9.32
CA TRP A 197 11.34 -12.54 -10.02
C TRP A 197 10.95 -11.37 -9.11
N VAL A 198 11.93 -10.50 -8.84
CA VAL A 198 11.76 -9.35 -7.96
C VAL A 198 11.89 -8.08 -8.78
N ASN A 199 10.76 -7.50 -9.16
CA ASN A 199 10.69 -6.23 -9.88
C ASN A 199 10.65 -5.03 -8.92
N ALA A 200 10.04 -5.18 -7.74
CA ALA A 200 9.66 -4.08 -6.85
C ALA A 200 10.51 -3.91 -5.58
N CYS A 201 11.82 -4.17 -5.68
CA CYS A 201 12.77 -3.82 -4.63
C CYS A 201 13.15 -2.33 -4.75
N THR A 202 12.42 -1.46 -4.07
CA THR A 202 12.57 0.01 -4.12
C THR A 202 12.54 0.61 -2.70
N GLU A 203 12.86 1.89 -2.53
CA GLU A 203 12.70 2.61 -1.25
C GLU A 203 11.32 3.23 -1.06
N GLY A 204 10.45 3.16 -2.08
CA GLY A 204 9.09 3.67 -2.08
C GLY A 204 8.01 2.59 -2.18
N ALA A 205 6.77 3.00 -2.46
CA ALA A 205 5.68 2.06 -2.77
C ALA A 205 5.72 1.58 -4.24
N HIS A 206 6.62 2.15 -5.04
CA HIS A 206 6.75 1.95 -6.48
C HIS A 206 7.23 0.54 -6.82
N TRP A 207 6.87 0.04 -8.00
CA TRP A 207 7.26 -1.30 -8.45
C TRP A 207 8.58 -1.34 -9.21
N HIS A 208 9.16 -0.19 -9.51
CA HIS A 208 10.45 -0.10 -10.19
C HIS A 208 11.26 1.05 -9.62
N VAL A 209 12.57 0.94 -9.75
CA VAL A 209 13.51 1.95 -9.25
C VAL A 209 13.30 3.29 -9.94
N GLN A 210 13.24 4.36 -9.15
CA GLN A 210 13.07 5.75 -9.56
C GLN A 210 14.34 6.58 -9.28
N ALA A 211 14.36 7.84 -9.72
CA ALA A 211 15.55 8.71 -9.62
C ALA A 211 15.97 9.06 -8.19
N ASP A 212 15.09 8.90 -7.21
CA ASP A 212 15.29 9.18 -5.79
C ASP A 212 15.71 7.95 -4.97
N ASP A 213 15.67 6.75 -5.53
CA ASP A 213 16.13 5.53 -4.86
C ASP A 213 17.66 5.51 -4.78
N ARG A 214 18.20 5.24 -3.58
CA ARG A 214 19.64 5.11 -3.38
C ARG A 214 20.23 3.90 -4.10
N PRO A 215 21.53 3.91 -4.38
CA PRO A 215 22.23 2.75 -4.92
C PRO A 215 22.15 1.55 -3.96
N PHE A 216 21.89 0.35 -4.48
CA PHE A 216 21.93 -0.91 -3.75
C PHE A 216 22.33 -2.06 -4.68
N VAL A 217 22.73 -3.19 -4.11
CA VAL A 217 22.88 -4.47 -4.82
C VAL A 217 22.01 -5.52 -4.13
N ALA A 218 21.16 -6.20 -4.89
CA ALA A 218 20.26 -7.21 -4.34
C ALA A 218 20.23 -8.48 -5.19
N PHE A 219 20.17 -9.63 -4.51
CA PHE A 219 20.13 -10.95 -5.13
C PHE A 219 18.88 -11.73 -4.75
N SER A 220 18.34 -12.49 -5.71
CA SER A 220 17.38 -13.57 -5.49
C SER A 220 18.13 -14.90 -5.49
N VAL A 221 17.90 -15.77 -4.51
CA VAL A 221 18.45 -17.12 -4.46
C VAL A 221 17.35 -18.14 -4.22
N THR A 222 17.60 -19.40 -4.55
CA THR A 222 16.61 -20.45 -4.31
C THR A 222 16.39 -20.63 -2.80
N PRO A 223 15.21 -21.10 -2.37
CA PRO A 223 14.93 -21.45 -0.99
C PRO A 223 16.03 -22.26 -0.31
N ARG A 224 16.55 -23.29 -0.98
CA ARG A 224 17.63 -24.14 -0.46
C ARG A 224 18.94 -23.39 -0.25
N ILE A 225 19.31 -22.50 -1.18
CA ILE A 225 20.51 -21.67 -1.07
C ILE A 225 20.32 -20.64 0.05
N GLY A 226 19.14 -20.06 0.19
CA GLY A 226 18.83 -19.14 1.27
C GLY A 226 18.96 -19.78 2.66
N ASP A 227 18.46 -21.01 2.83
CA ASP A 227 18.63 -21.79 4.06
C ASP A 227 20.12 -22.02 4.37
N PHE A 228 20.89 -22.41 3.37
CA PHE A 228 22.35 -22.57 3.49
C PHE A 228 23.07 -21.29 3.91
N ILE A 229 22.75 -20.14 3.30
CA ILE A 229 23.35 -18.84 3.64
C ILE A 229 23.03 -18.48 5.10
N ARG A 230 21.77 -18.65 5.54
CA ARG A 230 21.36 -18.36 6.92
C ARG A 230 22.10 -19.22 7.93
N ASP A 231 22.25 -20.51 7.68
CA ASP A 231 22.98 -21.42 8.58
C ASP A 231 24.45 -21.00 8.72
N ARG A 232 25.11 -20.67 7.60
CA ARG A 232 26.53 -20.27 7.62
C ARG A 232 26.75 -18.89 8.24
N ALA A 233 25.87 -17.92 7.95
CA ALA A 233 25.94 -16.59 8.55
C ALA A 233 25.64 -16.61 10.06
N THR A 234 24.85 -17.58 10.54
CA THR A 234 24.60 -17.78 11.97
C THR A 234 25.78 -18.43 12.67
N ALA A 235 26.49 -19.36 12.01
CA ALA A 235 27.64 -20.06 12.58
C ALA A 235 28.92 -19.21 12.67
N GLY A 236 29.07 -18.17 11.84
CA GLY A 236 30.25 -17.32 11.85
C GLY A 236 30.23 -16.18 10.84
N ALA A 237 31.35 -15.47 10.72
CA ALA A 237 31.50 -14.33 9.81
C ALA A 237 31.53 -14.76 8.34
N LEU A 238 30.35 -14.92 7.73
CA LEU A 238 30.21 -15.21 6.32
C LEU A 238 30.63 -14.01 5.46
N LYS A 239 31.48 -14.27 4.47
CA LYS A 239 31.92 -13.28 3.47
C LYS A 239 31.55 -13.77 2.08
N ALA A 240 31.26 -12.82 1.20
CA ALA A 240 31.02 -13.08 -0.21
C ALA A 240 31.76 -12.08 -1.09
N ARG A 241 32.22 -12.53 -2.25
CA ARG A 241 32.59 -11.66 -3.35
C ARG A 241 31.33 -11.29 -4.13
N VAL A 242 31.10 -10.00 -4.29
CA VAL A 242 29.94 -9.43 -4.96
C VAL A 242 30.39 -8.71 -6.22
N GLU A 243 29.98 -9.23 -7.37
CA GLU A 243 30.28 -8.70 -8.69
C GLU A 243 28.97 -8.27 -9.35
N CYS A 244 28.87 -6.99 -9.72
CA CYS A 244 27.71 -6.44 -10.42
C CYS A 244 28.19 -5.33 -11.34
N ASP A 245 27.69 -5.30 -12.58
CA ASP A 245 27.91 -4.19 -13.52
C ASP A 245 26.62 -3.38 -13.78
N GLY A 246 25.59 -3.61 -12.96
CA GLY A 246 24.28 -3.02 -13.11
C GLY A 246 24.31 -1.49 -13.23
N ARG A 247 23.64 -0.95 -14.25
CA ARG A 247 23.62 0.48 -14.54
C ARG A 247 22.20 0.97 -14.64
N ARG A 248 21.86 1.96 -13.80
CA ARG A 248 20.65 2.78 -13.94
C ARG A 248 20.97 3.99 -14.82
N TYR A 249 20.07 4.37 -15.72
CA TYR A 249 20.24 5.55 -16.56
C TYR A 249 18.89 6.10 -17.04
N GLU A 250 18.89 7.34 -17.49
CA GLU A 250 17.74 7.91 -18.20
C GLU A 250 17.72 7.33 -19.62
N GLY A 251 16.62 6.67 -19.98
CA GLY A 251 16.46 6.02 -21.27
C GLY A 251 15.03 6.07 -21.76
N THR A 252 14.62 5.05 -22.51
CA THR A 252 13.25 4.92 -23.01
C THR A 252 12.63 3.59 -22.61
N LEU A 253 11.31 3.62 -22.48
CA LEU A 253 10.46 2.46 -22.25
C LEU A 253 9.60 2.25 -23.51
N PRO A 254 9.85 1.20 -24.30
CA PRO A 254 9.04 0.93 -25.47
C PRO A 254 7.62 0.48 -25.09
N ALA A 255 6.67 0.73 -25.98
CA ALA A 255 5.34 0.13 -25.97
C ALA A 255 4.94 -0.18 -27.41
N VAL A 256 4.04 -1.12 -27.62
CA VAL A 256 3.56 -1.53 -28.94
C VAL A 256 2.05 -1.33 -28.98
N THR A 257 1.53 -0.79 -30.07
CA THR A 257 0.09 -0.72 -30.27
C THR A 257 -0.28 -1.04 -31.70
N ALA A 258 -1.51 -1.49 -31.93
CA ALA A 258 -2.08 -1.67 -33.25
C ALA A 258 -3.58 -1.32 -33.24
N LEU A 259 -4.12 -0.93 -34.40
CA LEU A 259 -5.54 -0.68 -34.56
C LEU A 259 -6.09 -1.61 -35.62
N LEU A 260 -7.10 -2.40 -35.27
CA LEU A 260 -8.02 -3.00 -36.21
C LEU A 260 -9.23 -2.06 -36.42
N PRO A 261 -9.37 -1.38 -37.57
CA PRO A 261 -10.48 -0.46 -37.80
C PRO A 261 -11.82 -1.18 -37.80
N GLY A 262 -12.77 -0.62 -37.06
CA GLY A 262 -14.18 -1.00 -37.09
C GLY A 262 -14.99 -0.14 -38.05
N ARG A 263 -16.29 -0.43 -38.13
CA ARG A 263 -17.28 0.43 -38.82
C ARG A 263 -17.39 1.80 -38.16
N ARG A 264 -17.08 1.85 -36.87
CA ARG A 264 -17.08 3.03 -36.01
C ARG A 264 -15.69 3.28 -35.46
N SER A 265 -15.37 4.56 -35.26
CA SER A 265 -14.05 4.99 -34.77
C SER A 265 -13.90 4.82 -33.26
N GLU A 266 -14.99 4.68 -32.50
CA GLU A 266 -14.87 4.38 -31.07
C GLU A 266 -14.16 3.03 -30.86
N GLU A 267 -13.31 2.98 -29.83
CA GLU A 267 -12.37 1.88 -29.63
C GLU A 267 -12.77 0.97 -28.45
N VAL A 268 -12.54 -0.33 -28.62
CA VAL A 268 -12.39 -1.30 -27.52
C VAL A 268 -10.90 -1.59 -27.37
N TRP A 269 -10.35 -1.42 -26.16
CA TRP A 269 -8.94 -1.66 -25.91
C TRP A 269 -8.68 -3.08 -25.41
N LEU A 270 -7.66 -3.74 -25.93
CA LEU A 270 -7.07 -4.95 -25.38
C LEU A 270 -5.74 -4.54 -24.75
N LEU A 271 -5.66 -4.68 -23.44
CA LEU A 271 -4.47 -4.43 -22.65
C LEU A 271 -3.83 -5.79 -22.35
N ALA A 272 -2.52 -5.89 -22.51
CA ALA A 272 -1.72 -7.00 -22.02
C ALA A 272 -0.30 -6.45 -21.80
N HIS A 273 0.34 -6.81 -20.70
CA HIS A 273 1.58 -6.15 -20.34
C HIS A 273 2.77 -6.86 -20.96
N LEU A 274 3.80 -6.06 -21.26
CA LEU A 274 5.11 -6.55 -21.64
C LEU A 274 6.05 -6.38 -20.46
N TYR A 275 7.16 -7.11 -20.53
CA TYR A 275 8.34 -6.98 -19.67
C TYR A 275 8.29 -7.75 -18.36
N GLU A 276 7.35 -8.67 -18.27
CA GLU A 276 7.25 -9.67 -17.21
C GLU A 276 7.75 -11.01 -17.77
N PRO A 277 8.94 -11.46 -17.30
CA PRO A 277 9.71 -12.52 -17.95
C PRO A 277 9.19 -13.94 -17.67
N LEU A 278 7.88 -14.17 -17.78
CA LEU A 278 7.23 -15.46 -17.54
C LEU A 278 6.23 -15.79 -18.66
N ALA A 279 6.00 -17.09 -18.86
CA ALA A 279 5.12 -17.54 -19.92
C ALA A 279 3.64 -17.28 -19.61
N ASP A 280 3.27 -17.43 -18.34
CA ASP A 280 1.92 -17.14 -17.87
C ASP A 280 1.70 -15.64 -17.64
N ASP A 281 2.73 -14.92 -17.20
CA ASP A 281 2.67 -13.55 -16.66
C ASP A 281 3.76 -12.69 -17.34
N ASP A 282 3.52 -12.07 -18.49
CA ASP A 282 2.27 -12.04 -19.28
C ASP A 282 2.53 -12.23 -20.79
N SER A 283 3.54 -13.03 -21.14
CA SER A 283 3.73 -13.41 -22.55
C SER A 283 2.46 -14.05 -23.15
N PHE A 284 1.66 -14.75 -22.33
CA PHE A 284 0.35 -15.26 -22.75
C PHE A 284 -0.63 -14.17 -23.16
N GLY A 285 -0.87 -13.15 -22.33
CA GLY A 285 -1.91 -12.14 -22.59
C GLY A 285 -1.63 -11.38 -23.87
N VAL A 286 -0.36 -11.07 -24.14
CA VAL A 286 0.08 -10.44 -25.40
C VAL A 286 -0.30 -11.30 -26.61
N VAL A 287 0.06 -12.59 -26.59
CA VAL A 287 -0.23 -13.50 -27.70
C VAL A 287 -1.73 -13.77 -27.82
N ALA A 288 -2.45 -13.92 -26.70
CA ALA A 288 -3.90 -14.11 -26.67
C ALA A 288 -4.66 -12.90 -27.23
N ALA A 289 -4.19 -11.67 -26.99
CA ALA A 289 -4.77 -10.45 -27.57
C ALA A 289 -4.57 -10.40 -29.09
N ILE A 290 -3.39 -10.80 -29.58
CA ILE A 290 -3.12 -10.93 -31.02
C ILE A 290 -4.07 -11.97 -31.65
N GLU A 291 -4.25 -13.12 -31.00
CA GLU A 291 -5.17 -14.15 -31.47
C GLU A 291 -6.64 -13.73 -31.45
N ALA A 292 -7.07 -12.98 -30.43
CA ALA A 292 -8.40 -12.40 -30.40
C ALA A 292 -8.64 -11.49 -31.60
N ALA A 293 -7.68 -10.59 -31.91
CA ALA A 293 -7.76 -9.71 -33.07
C ALA A 293 -7.76 -10.48 -34.41
N ARG A 294 -6.96 -11.55 -34.54
CA ARG A 294 -6.99 -12.44 -35.72
C ARG A 294 -8.35 -13.12 -35.88
N GLY A 295 -8.90 -13.63 -34.79
CA GLY A 295 -10.22 -14.27 -34.76
C GLY A 295 -11.35 -13.30 -35.16
N LEU A 296 -11.29 -12.05 -34.70
CA LEU A 296 -12.17 -10.96 -35.12
C LEU A 296 -12.07 -10.69 -36.63
N MET A 297 -10.84 -10.51 -37.14
CA MET A 297 -10.61 -10.26 -38.58
C MET A 297 -11.19 -11.37 -39.46
N ALA A 298 -11.05 -12.64 -39.05
CA ALA A 298 -11.62 -13.78 -39.77
C ALA A 298 -13.15 -13.77 -39.81
N ARG A 299 -13.79 -13.06 -38.88
CA ARG A 299 -15.25 -12.91 -38.79
C ARG A 299 -15.78 -11.65 -39.49
N GLY A 300 -14.89 -10.76 -39.94
CA GLY A 300 -15.21 -9.54 -40.69
C GLY A 300 -14.85 -8.26 -39.94
N THR A 301 -15.28 -7.12 -40.49
CA THR A 301 -15.04 -5.81 -39.88
C THR A 301 -15.87 -5.65 -38.60
N PRO A 302 -15.24 -5.39 -37.44
CA PRO A 302 -15.97 -5.21 -36.19
C PRO A 302 -16.80 -3.92 -36.21
N GLU A 303 -17.82 -3.82 -35.35
CA GLU A 303 -18.62 -2.60 -35.21
C GLU A 303 -17.77 -1.46 -34.64
N PHE A 304 -17.14 -1.68 -33.50
CA PHE A 304 -16.16 -0.76 -32.92
C PHE A 304 -14.73 -1.11 -33.35
N SER A 305 -13.88 -0.09 -33.43
CA SER A 305 -12.46 -0.30 -33.67
C SER A 305 -11.83 -1.03 -32.49
N VAL A 306 -10.82 -1.85 -32.74
CA VAL A 306 -10.17 -2.67 -31.71
C VAL A 306 -8.71 -2.27 -31.61
N ARG A 307 -8.31 -1.75 -30.45
CA ARG A 307 -6.98 -1.21 -30.16
C ARG A 307 -6.21 -2.19 -29.29
N LEU A 308 -5.09 -2.69 -29.75
CA LEU A 308 -4.18 -3.50 -28.93
C LEU A 308 -3.14 -2.57 -28.31
N VAL A 309 -2.89 -2.69 -27.01
CA VAL A 309 -1.91 -1.88 -26.27
C VAL A 309 -1.06 -2.81 -25.42
N PHE A 310 0.21 -2.93 -25.81
CA PHE A 310 1.21 -3.72 -25.11
C PHE A 310 2.27 -2.80 -24.54
N ALA A 311 2.32 -2.70 -23.21
CA ALA A 311 3.20 -1.77 -22.53
C ALA A 311 3.62 -2.35 -21.17
N MET A 312 4.58 -1.72 -20.50
CA MET A 312 4.89 -2.10 -19.11
C MET A 312 3.63 -2.00 -18.25
N GLU A 313 3.38 -3.04 -17.44
CA GLU A 313 2.26 -3.09 -16.51
C GLU A 313 2.18 -1.79 -15.69
N PHE A 314 0.96 -1.29 -15.50
CA PHE A 314 0.62 -0.08 -14.73
C PHE A 314 1.20 1.25 -15.29
N TYR A 315 2.52 1.37 -15.44
CA TYR A 315 3.23 2.57 -15.89
C TYR A 315 3.04 2.86 -17.37
N GLY A 316 3.20 1.84 -18.21
CA GLY A 316 3.07 1.94 -19.66
C GLY A 316 1.63 2.25 -20.06
N TYR A 317 0.65 1.67 -19.37
CA TYR A 317 -0.76 1.96 -19.55
C TYR A 317 -1.11 3.41 -19.19
N ALA A 318 -0.61 3.91 -18.06
CA ALA A 318 -0.79 5.30 -17.67
C ALA A 318 -0.20 6.27 -18.71
N ALA A 319 1.00 5.96 -19.22
CA ALA A 319 1.67 6.74 -20.26
C ALA A 319 0.90 6.73 -21.58
N TYR A 320 0.46 5.54 -22.02
CA TYR A 320 -0.33 5.39 -23.24
C TYR A 320 -1.65 6.13 -23.16
N ALA A 321 -2.43 5.93 -22.10
CA ALA A 321 -3.70 6.63 -21.90
C ALA A 321 -3.51 8.15 -21.86
N ALA A 322 -2.52 8.65 -21.12
CA ALA A 322 -2.23 10.09 -21.08
C ALA A 322 -1.82 10.66 -22.45
N SER A 323 -1.13 9.86 -23.29
CA SER A 323 -0.79 10.27 -24.66
C SER A 323 -2.00 10.43 -25.59
N ARG A 324 -3.15 9.86 -25.22
CA ARG A 324 -4.43 9.96 -25.95
C ARG A 324 -5.33 11.09 -25.43
N GLY A 325 -4.98 11.72 -24.31
CA GLY A 325 -5.71 12.84 -23.71
C GLY A 325 -6.31 12.52 -22.35
N GLU A 326 -7.25 13.38 -21.93
CA GLU A 326 -8.00 13.24 -20.68
C GLU A 326 -9.45 12.85 -20.99
N ASN A 327 -10.12 12.14 -20.07
CA ASN A 327 -11.48 11.63 -20.25
C ASN A 327 -11.70 10.97 -21.63
N LEU A 328 -11.11 9.80 -21.80
CA LEU A 328 -11.15 9.00 -23.02
C LEU A 328 -12.52 8.37 -23.29
N ARG A 329 -13.48 8.48 -22.36
CA ARG A 329 -14.78 7.81 -22.41
C ARG A 329 -15.61 8.04 -23.69
N PRO A 330 -15.58 9.21 -24.35
CA PRO A 330 -16.26 9.41 -25.63
C PRO A 330 -15.64 8.58 -26.76
N ALA A 331 -14.32 8.41 -26.76
CA ALA A 331 -13.57 7.71 -27.81
C ALA A 331 -13.36 6.22 -27.51
N VAL A 332 -13.35 5.84 -26.22
CA VAL A 332 -13.09 4.48 -25.76
C VAL A 332 -14.33 3.91 -25.11
N VAL A 333 -14.87 2.86 -25.71
CA VAL A 333 -16.08 2.17 -25.28
C VAL A 333 -15.83 1.38 -24.00
N GLY A 334 -14.66 0.75 -23.90
CA GLY A 334 -14.17 0.01 -22.75
C GLY A 334 -12.93 -0.80 -23.10
N ALA A 335 -12.43 -1.56 -22.14
CA ALA A 335 -11.22 -2.34 -22.28
C ALA A 335 -11.34 -3.74 -21.67
N LEU A 336 -10.49 -4.64 -22.13
CA LEU A 336 -10.23 -5.95 -21.55
C LEU A 336 -8.73 -6.06 -21.28
N ASN A 337 -8.33 -6.33 -20.04
CA ASN A 337 -6.95 -6.69 -19.70
C ASN A 337 -6.78 -8.21 -19.75
N LEU A 338 -5.76 -8.68 -20.45
CA LEU A 338 -5.38 -10.08 -20.57
C LEU A 338 -4.00 -10.21 -19.91
N ASP A 339 -3.93 -10.98 -18.81
CA ASP A 339 -2.78 -10.99 -17.89
C ASP A 339 -2.22 -12.40 -17.59
N SER A 340 -3.07 -13.44 -17.68
CA SER A 340 -2.64 -14.80 -17.40
C SER A 340 -3.38 -15.85 -18.23
N SER A 341 -2.71 -16.98 -18.50
CA SER A 341 -3.15 -18.08 -19.37
C SER A 341 -4.25 -18.96 -18.80
N LEU A 342 -4.66 -18.71 -17.57
CA LEU A 342 -5.61 -19.57 -16.85
C LEU A 342 -5.06 -20.98 -16.60
N ALA A 343 -3.75 -21.08 -16.36
CA ALA A 343 -3.09 -22.33 -15.99
C ALA A 343 -2.98 -22.47 -14.45
N PRO A 344 -3.21 -23.67 -13.88
CA PRO A 344 -3.76 -24.90 -14.48
C PRO A 344 -5.28 -24.85 -14.77
N PRO A 345 -5.82 -25.66 -15.72
CA PRO A 345 -7.23 -25.62 -16.16
C PRO A 345 -8.25 -25.99 -15.09
N GLU A 346 -7.80 -26.56 -13.97
CA GLU A 346 -8.58 -26.81 -12.77
C GLU A 346 -8.85 -25.57 -11.91
N LEU A 347 -8.08 -24.48 -12.09
CA LEU A 347 -8.32 -23.22 -11.40
C LEU A 347 -9.60 -22.57 -11.91
N GLU A 348 -10.32 -21.92 -10.99
CA GLU A 348 -11.47 -21.12 -11.34
C GLU A 348 -11.02 -19.77 -11.91
N LEU A 349 -11.65 -19.35 -13.00
CA LEU A 349 -11.49 -18.04 -13.59
C LEU A 349 -12.36 -17.03 -12.85
N GLN A 350 -11.74 -16.00 -12.30
CA GLN A 350 -12.41 -14.84 -11.76
C GLN A 350 -12.50 -13.74 -12.82
N ILE A 351 -13.68 -13.18 -13.03
CA ILE A 351 -13.85 -12.01 -13.90
C ILE A 351 -14.03 -10.79 -13.01
N HIS A 352 -12.98 -9.98 -12.90
CA HIS A 352 -13.05 -8.68 -12.27
C HIS A 352 -13.77 -7.71 -13.22
N LEU A 353 -14.92 -7.22 -12.79
CA LEU A 353 -15.70 -6.23 -13.54
C LEU A 353 -15.01 -4.85 -13.49
N ALA A 354 -15.30 -4.00 -14.48
CA ALA A 354 -14.79 -2.63 -14.49
C ALA A 354 -15.26 -1.83 -13.26
N GLY A 355 -14.37 -0.96 -12.77
CA GLY A 355 -14.62 -0.13 -11.59
C GLY A 355 -15.90 0.71 -11.71
N PRO A 356 -16.68 0.86 -10.62
CA PRO A 356 -18.02 1.46 -10.69
C PRO A 356 -18.03 2.96 -11.01
N GLY A 357 -16.88 3.65 -10.93
CA GLY A 357 -16.77 5.08 -11.24
C GLY A 357 -17.01 5.42 -12.71
N THR A 358 -16.88 4.44 -13.62
CA THR A 358 -17.16 4.63 -15.06
C THR A 358 -18.19 3.60 -15.54
N PRO A 359 -19.43 4.03 -15.87
CA PRO A 359 -20.47 3.12 -16.36
C PRO A 359 -20.06 2.36 -17.62
N PHE A 360 -20.35 1.06 -17.64
CA PHE A 360 -19.93 0.17 -18.73
C PHE A 360 -20.90 -0.99 -18.95
N TYR A 361 -21.46 -1.09 -20.16
CA TYR A 361 -22.32 -2.22 -20.54
C TYR A 361 -21.58 -3.56 -20.52
N GLY A 362 -20.25 -3.54 -20.72
CA GLY A 362 -19.41 -4.73 -20.73
C GLY A 362 -19.50 -5.53 -19.44
N ASN A 363 -19.76 -4.88 -18.30
CA ASN A 363 -19.95 -5.57 -17.03
C ASN A 363 -21.15 -6.53 -17.07
N ALA A 364 -22.29 -6.07 -17.61
CA ALA A 364 -23.48 -6.92 -17.77
C ALA A 364 -23.22 -8.06 -18.78
N LEU A 365 -22.48 -7.77 -19.86
CA LEU A 365 -22.14 -8.78 -20.86
C LEU A 365 -21.22 -9.87 -20.30
N ALA A 366 -20.23 -9.51 -19.47
CA ALA A 366 -19.37 -10.48 -18.79
C ALA A 366 -20.16 -11.38 -17.83
N GLU A 367 -21.07 -10.81 -17.04
CA GLU A 367 -21.97 -11.57 -16.16
C GLU A 367 -22.85 -12.55 -16.95
N LEU A 368 -23.44 -12.09 -18.06
CA LEU A 368 -24.24 -12.94 -18.94
C LEU A 368 -23.39 -14.03 -19.59
N LEU A 369 -22.14 -13.76 -19.96
CA LEU A 369 -21.24 -14.77 -20.53
C LEU A 369 -20.95 -15.89 -19.52
N VAL A 370 -20.61 -15.53 -18.27
CA VAL A 370 -20.39 -16.51 -17.19
C VAL A 370 -21.61 -17.40 -17.03
N ARG A 371 -22.81 -16.81 -16.97
CA ARG A 371 -24.08 -17.57 -16.86
C ARG A 371 -24.34 -18.45 -18.08
N ALA A 372 -24.01 -17.97 -19.28
CA ALA A 372 -24.17 -18.73 -20.53
C ALA A 372 -23.23 -19.93 -20.59
N LEU A 373 -22.03 -19.82 -20.04
CA LEU A 373 -20.99 -20.84 -20.09
C LEU A 373 -20.93 -21.74 -18.86
N ALA A 374 -21.62 -21.41 -17.76
CA ALA A 374 -21.58 -22.13 -16.48
C ALA A 374 -21.83 -23.65 -16.55
N LYS A 375 -22.52 -24.13 -17.60
CA LYS A 375 -22.81 -25.55 -17.82
C LYS A 375 -22.08 -26.16 -19.02
N GLN A 376 -21.19 -25.42 -19.68
CA GLN A 376 -20.41 -25.94 -20.81
C GLN A 376 -19.18 -26.67 -20.30
N GLU A 377 -19.01 -27.93 -20.68
CA GLU A 377 -17.94 -28.81 -20.18
C GLU A 377 -16.53 -28.31 -20.56
N ASN A 378 -16.40 -27.70 -21.73
CA ASN A 378 -15.13 -27.15 -22.20
C ASN A 378 -14.87 -25.70 -21.77
N ALA A 379 -15.81 -25.06 -21.08
CA ALA A 379 -15.60 -23.72 -20.53
C ALA A 379 -14.77 -23.78 -19.23
N PRO A 380 -14.06 -22.68 -18.87
CA PRO A 380 -13.49 -22.55 -17.53
C PRO A 380 -14.57 -22.72 -16.46
N ARG A 381 -14.16 -23.19 -15.28
CA ARG A 381 -14.98 -22.98 -14.07
C ARG A 381 -14.87 -21.51 -13.69
N PHE A 382 -15.96 -20.90 -13.29
CA PHE A 382 -15.99 -19.48 -12.96
C PHE A 382 -16.13 -19.27 -11.45
N ALA A 383 -15.19 -18.53 -10.88
CA ALA A 383 -15.32 -17.92 -9.57
C ALA A 383 -15.89 -16.52 -9.77
N PHE A 384 -17.21 -16.38 -9.82
CA PHE A 384 -17.81 -15.06 -10.06
C PHE A 384 -18.15 -14.34 -8.75
N ASN A 385 -17.39 -13.30 -8.44
CA ASN A 385 -17.75 -12.33 -7.41
C ASN A 385 -18.25 -11.04 -8.08
N ARG A 386 -19.56 -10.79 -7.97
CA ARG A 386 -20.22 -9.59 -8.49
C ARG A 386 -19.61 -8.30 -7.91
N TYR A 387 -19.00 -8.35 -6.72
CA TYR A 387 -18.39 -7.18 -6.06
C TYR A 387 -17.15 -7.53 -5.23
N PRO A 388 -15.96 -7.20 -5.74
CA PRO A 388 -14.87 -6.78 -4.87
C PRO A 388 -14.96 -5.28 -4.55
N GLY A 389 -15.71 -4.50 -5.34
CA GLY A 389 -15.77 -3.04 -5.22
C GLY A 389 -14.37 -2.43 -5.28
N ALA A 390 -13.46 -2.99 -6.06
CA ALA A 390 -12.05 -2.64 -6.03
C ALA A 390 -11.59 -2.11 -7.38
N TYR A 391 -10.65 -1.17 -7.34
CA TYR A 391 -9.78 -0.91 -8.46
C TYR A 391 -8.57 -1.82 -8.30
N HIS A 392 -8.00 -2.24 -9.41
CA HIS A 392 -6.77 -3.03 -9.43
C HIS A 392 -5.73 -2.30 -10.28
N ASP A 393 -4.48 -2.76 -10.20
CA ASP A 393 -3.35 -2.37 -11.04
C ASP A 393 -3.69 -2.35 -12.52
N ASP A 394 -4.46 -3.31 -13.01
CA ASP A 394 -4.87 -3.37 -14.42
C ASP A 394 -6.25 -2.78 -14.71
N GLN A 395 -6.94 -2.29 -13.68
CA GLN A 395 -8.28 -1.71 -13.82
C GLN A 395 -8.32 -0.21 -13.46
N PHE A 396 -7.21 0.38 -13.02
CA PHE A 396 -7.15 1.77 -12.55
C PHE A 396 -7.56 2.80 -13.62
N LEU A 397 -7.45 2.48 -14.91
CA LEU A 397 -7.92 3.34 -16.00
C LEU A 397 -9.46 3.49 -16.00
N SER A 398 -10.19 2.66 -15.24
CA SER A 398 -11.61 2.82 -14.97
C SER A 398 -11.92 4.05 -14.12
N ASP A 399 -10.92 4.75 -13.59
CA ASP A 399 -11.08 6.05 -12.95
C ASP A 399 -11.77 7.02 -13.93
N PRO A 400 -12.87 7.70 -13.54
CA PRO A 400 -13.68 8.49 -14.46
C PRO A 400 -12.97 9.70 -15.05
N SER A 401 -11.87 10.18 -14.44
CA SER A 401 -11.07 11.24 -15.07
C SER A 401 -10.21 10.73 -16.23
N VAL A 402 -9.93 9.41 -16.26
CA VAL A 402 -9.28 8.72 -17.38
C VAL A 402 -10.33 8.19 -18.37
N GLY A 403 -11.36 7.50 -17.87
CA GLY A 403 -12.54 7.12 -18.63
C GLY A 403 -12.44 5.84 -19.46
N VAL A 404 -11.61 4.87 -19.07
CA VAL A 404 -11.45 3.58 -19.76
C VAL A 404 -11.89 2.43 -18.86
N PRO A 405 -13.19 2.07 -18.85
CA PRO A 405 -13.68 0.99 -17.99
C PRO A 405 -13.11 -0.35 -18.46
N THR A 406 -12.42 -1.07 -17.56
CA THR A 406 -11.60 -2.24 -17.92
C THR A 406 -12.05 -3.50 -17.19
N ILE A 407 -12.40 -4.56 -17.94
CA ILE A 407 -12.65 -5.90 -17.38
C ILE A 407 -11.34 -6.67 -17.32
N TRP A 408 -11.14 -7.47 -16.28
CA TRP A 408 -9.92 -8.25 -16.09
C TRP A 408 -10.23 -9.69 -15.67
N PRO A 409 -10.14 -10.66 -16.59
CA PRO A 409 -10.24 -12.08 -16.28
C PRO A 409 -8.89 -12.60 -15.75
N LEU A 410 -8.88 -13.14 -14.53
CA LEU A 410 -7.68 -13.65 -13.84
C LEU A 410 -7.99 -14.96 -13.10
N PRO A 411 -7.05 -15.91 -12.96
CA PRO A 411 -7.23 -17.08 -12.09
C PRO A 411 -7.45 -16.67 -10.62
N ALA A 412 -8.38 -17.31 -9.92
CA ALA A 412 -8.73 -16.95 -8.54
C ALA A 412 -7.59 -17.13 -7.51
N HIS A 413 -6.57 -17.95 -7.83
CA HIS A 413 -5.40 -18.19 -6.97
C HIS A 413 -4.14 -18.49 -7.80
N ASN A 414 -3.10 -17.67 -7.69
CA ASN A 414 -1.78 -17.99 -8.23
C ASN A 414 -0.75 -18.22 -7.09
N GLU A 415 -0.59 -19.47 -6.66
CA GLU A 415 0.43 -19.85 -5.66
C GLU A 415 1.87 -19.72 -6.17
N PHE A 416 2.06 -19.47 -7.47
CA PHE A 416 3.34 -19.43 -8.15
C PHE A 416 3.61 -18.05 -8.78
N TRP A 417 3.00 -16.98 -8.25
CA TRP A 417 3.22 -15.62 -8.74
C TRP A 417 4.72 -15.26 -8.78
N HIS A 418 5.17 -14.77 -9.94
CA HIS A 418 6.56 -14.38 -10.20
C HIS A 418 7.58 -15.52 -9.98
N ASN A 419 7.17 -16.78 -10.16
CA ASN A 419 8.00 -17.95 -9.91
C ASN A 419 8.65 -18.44 -11.21
N SER A 420 9.97 -18.63 -11.22
CA SER A 420 10.72 -19.07 -12.40
C SER A 420 10.33 -20.46 -12.94
N SER A 421 9.49 -21.22 -12.23
CA SER A 421 8.91 -22.46 -12.75
C SER A 421 7.85 -22.21 -13.85
N GLN A 422 7.29 -21.00 -13.95
CA GLN A 422 6.28 -20.62 -14.95
C GLN A 422 6.88 -20.42 -16.36
N THR A 423 7.54 -21.45 -16.86
CA THR A 423 8.06 -21.53 -18.24
C THR A 423 6.94 -21.86 -19.24
N ALA A 424 7.19 -21.79 -20.55
CA ALA A 424 6.18 -22.19 -21.54
C ALA A 424 5.70 -23.64 -21.37
N ALA A 425 6.54 -24.53 -20.81
CA ALA A 425 6.17 -25.91 -20.50
C ALA A 425 5.22 -26.04 -19.30
N TRP A 426 5.10 -24.99 -18.47
CA TRP A 426 4.11 -24.89 -17.40
C TRP A 426 2.69 -24.77 -17.95
N LEU A 427 2.55 -24.17 -19.14
CA LEU A 427 1.25 -23.91 -19.75
C LEU A 427 0.67 -25.18 -20.37
N SER A 428 -0.49 -25.61 -19.87
CA SER A 428 -1.23 -26.69 -20.53
C SER A 428 -1.88 -26.20 -21.82
N ARG A 429 -1.88 -27.05 -22.86
CA ARG A 429 -2.56 -26.74 -24.14
C ARG A 429 -4.04 -26.38 -23.93
N GLU A 430 -4.69 -27.04 -22.97
CA GLU A 430 -6.11 -26.82 -22.68
C GLU A 430 -6.35 -25.52 -21.92
N GLY A 431 -5.49 -25.16 -20.95
CA GLY A 431 -5.54 -23.86 -20.28
C GLY A 431 -5.41 -22.70 -21.27
N VAL A 432 -4.37 -22.76 -22.12
CA VAL A 432 -4.15 -21.79 -23.20
C VAL A 432 -5.35 -21.68 -24.14
N ARG A 433 -5.93 -22.82 -24.54
CA ARG A 433 -7.13 -22.83 -25.40
C ARG A 433 -8.32 -22.15 -24.73
N ARG A 434 -8.60 -22.49 -23.47
CA ARG A 434 -9.73 -21.94 -22.71
C ARG A 434 -9.56 -20.45 -22.45
N GLY A 435 -8.36 -20.02 -22.03
CA GLY A 435 -7.98 -18.64 -21.82
C GLY A 435 -8.12 -17.79 -23.08
N ALA A 436 -7.48 -18.21 -24.17
CA ALA A 436 -7.58 -17.48 -25.43
C ALA A 436 -9.02 -17.42 -25.96
N ALA A 437 -9.80 -18.50 -25.80
CA ALA A 437 -11.20 -18.53 -26.22
C ALA A 437 -12.09 -17.62 -25.40
N ILE A 438 -11.96 -17.59 -24.06
CA ILE A 438 -12.79 -16.71 -23.23
C ILE A 438 -12.45 -15.24 -23.47
N CYS A 439 -11.16 -14.90 -23.58
CA CYS A 439 -10.72 -13.55 -23.91
C CYS A 439 -11.25 -13.12 -25.28
N SER A 440 -11.07 -13.95 -26.32
CA SER A 440 -11.59 -13.66 -27.67
C SER A 440 -13.11 -13.48 -27.68
N THR A 441 -13.84 -14.26 -26.89
CA THR A 441 -15.31 -14.16 -26.78
C THR A 441 -15.73 -12.84 -26.13
N LEU A 442 -15.06 -12.44 -25.05
CA LEU A 442 -15.30 -11.15 -24.39
C LEU A 442 -15.01 -10.00 -25.36
N VAL A 443 -13.88 -10.02 -26.08
CA VAL A 443 -13.55 -8.97 -27.05
C VAL A 443 -14.58 -8.92 -28.18
N GLU A 444 -14.99 -10.07 -28.74
CA GLU A 444 -16.07 -10.12 -29.75
C GLU A 444 -17.38 -9.52 -29.22
N MET A 445 -17.74 -9.78 -27.96
CA MET A 445 -18.94 -9.22 -27.34
C MET A 445 -18.84 -7.70 -27.14
N LEU A 446 -17.65 -7.19 -26.80
CA LEU A 446 -17.44 -5.76 -26.63
C LEU A 446 -17.36 -5.02 -27.97
N ALA A 447 -16.65 -5.57 -28.96
CA ALA A 447 -16.41 -4.94 -30.25
C ALA A 447 -17.60 -5.10 -31.22
N ASN A 448 -18.40 -6.15 -31.07
CA ASN A 448 -19.58 -6.45 -31.89
C ASN A 448 -20.84 -6.66 -31.02
N PRO A 449 -21.25 -5.65 -30.23
CA PRO A 449 -22.38 -5.83 -29.34
C PRO A 449 -23.70 -5.95 -30.09
N ARG A 450 -24.66 -6.64 -29.49
CA ARG A 450 -25.96 -6.93 -30.10
C ARG A 450 -27.11 -6.28 -29.35
N PRO A 451 -28.03 -5.57 -30.03
CA PRO A 451 -29.21 -4.96 -29.38
C PRO A 451 -30.05 -5.97 -28.60
N GLU A 452 -30.12 -7.23 -29.05
CA GLU A 452 -30.87 -8.31 -28.38
C GLU A 452 -30.38 -8.64 -26.95
N TRP A 453 -29.20 -8.14 -26.55
CA TRP A 453 -28.70 -8.36 -25.19
C TRP A 453 -29.20 -7.33 -24.17
N LEU A 454 -29.89 -6.27 -24.61
CA LEU A 454 -30.50 -5.29 -23.69
C LEU A 454 -31.52 -5.96 -22.77
N ASP A 455 -32.41 -6.80 -23.31
CA ASP A 455 -33.43 -7.50 -22.53
C ASP A 455 -32.85 -8.45 -21.46
N PRO A 456 -31.90 -9.36 -21.78
CA PRO A 456 -31.18 -10.12 -20.77
C PRO A 456 -30.43 -9.27 -19.75
N ALA A 457 -29.83 -8.15 -20.16
CA ALA A 457 -29.12 -7.25 -19.25
C ALA A 457 -30.08 -6.54 -18.29
N PHE A 458 -31.27 -6.14 -18.77
CA PHE A 458 -32.34 -5.60 -17.94
C PHE A 458 -32.82 -6.62 -16.90
N ARG A 459 -33.08 -7.87 -17.30
CA ARG A 459 -33.46 -8.93 -16.35
C ARG A 459 -32.37 -9.20 -15.32
N LEU A 460 -31.10 -9.20 -15.75
CA LEU A 460 -29.96 -9.29 -14.85
C LEU A 460 -29.94 -8.14 -13.84
N ALA A 461 -30.21 -6.90 -14.27
CA ALA A 461 -30.30 -5.74 -13.38
C ALA A 461 -31.43 -5.88 -12.35
N GLU A 462 -32.60 -6.41 -12.73
CA GLU A 462 -33.70 -6.68 -11.80
C GLU A 462 -33.32 -7.72 -10.73
N GLU A 463 -32.69 -8.83 -11.15
CA GLU A 463 -32.17 -9.86 -10.26
C GLU A 463 -31.11 -9.28 -9.31
N ASN A 464 -30.19 -8.50 -9.87
CA ASN A 464 -29.11 -7.86 -9.14
C ASN A 464 -29.64 -6.95 -8.03
N LEU A 465 -30.68 -6.16 -8.31
CA LEU A 465 -31.31 -5.26 -7.35
C LEU A 465 -32.07 -6.03 -6.26
N ALA A 466 -32.75 -7.12 -6.62
CA ALA A 466 -33.41 -7.99 -5.65
C ALA A 466 -32.40 -8.67 -4.71
N ASP A 467 -31.27 -9.14 -5.25
CA ASP A 467 -30.18 -9.70 -4.46
C ASP A 467 -29.53 -8.68 -3.53
N ASP A 468 -29.36 -7.43 -3.99
CA ASP A 468 -28.81 -6.36 -3.15
C ASP A 468 -29.74 -6.02 -1.98
N LEU A 469 -31.07 -6.03 -2.18
CA LEU A 469 -32.05 -5.89 -1.10
C LEU A 469 -32.00 -7.08 -0.11
N ARG A 470 -31.88 -8.31 -0.62
CA ARG A 470 -31.73 -9.51 0.21
C ARG A 470 -30.49 -9.40 1.11
N LEU A 471 -29.35 -9.03 0.52
CA LEU A 471 -28.09 -8.89 1.25
C LEU A 471 -28.08 -7.72 2.23
N LEU A 472 -28.76 -6.62 1.90
CA LEU A 472 -29.00 -5.52 2.84
C LEU A 472 -29.78 -5.99 4.07
N SER A 473 -30.75 -6.90 3.89
CA SER A 473 -31.53 -7.49 5.00
C SER A 473 -30.68 -8.45 5.85
N GLU A 474 -29.79 -9.23 5.22
CA GLU A 474 -28.90 -10.18 5.92
C GLU A 474 -27.75 -9.50 6.67
N LYS A 475 -27.21 -8.40 6.12
CA LYS A 475 -26.07 -7.65 6.67
C LYS A 475 -26.35 -6.14 6.63
N PRO A 476 -27.14 -5.61 7.58
CA PRO A 476 -27.52 -4.21 7.59
C PRO A 476 -26.37 -3.32 8.05
N PHE A 477 -26.03 -2.31 7.24
CA PHE A 477 -25.15 -1.19 7.59
C PHE A 477 -25.44 0.01 6.68
N GLY A 478 -24.99 1.20 7.08
CA GLY A 478 -25.28 2.44 6.38
C GLY A 478 -26.76 2.80 6.43
N ARG A 479 -27.27 3.45 5.37
CA ARG A 479 -28.67 3.83 5.23
C ARG A 479 -29.35 2.91 4.21
N PRO A 480 -30.30 2.04 4.63
CA PRO A 480 -30.92 1.06 3.74
C PRO A 480 -31.51 1.65 2.44
N ALA A 481 -32.25 2.76 2.52
CA ALA A 481 -32.85 3.40 1.35
C ALA A 481 -31.79 4.06 0.44
N GLU A 482 -30.81 4.78 0.98
CA GLU A 482 -29.66 5.34 0.23
C GLU A 482 -28.87 4.22 -0.46
N ARG A 483 -28.57 3.13 0.24
CA ARG A 483 -27.82 1.98 -0.30
C ARG A 483 -28.55 1.31 -1.47
N LEU A 484 -29.85 1.05 -1.34
CA LEU A 484 -30.61 0.47 -2.46
C LEU A 484 -30.71 1.45 -3.63
N ARG A 485 -30.84 2.75 -3.37
CA ARG A 485 -30.84 3.80 -4.40
C ARG A 485 -29.51 3.83 -5.16
N HIS A 486 -28.39 3.72 -4.45
CA HIS A 486 -27.05 3.62 -5.04
C HIS A 486 -26.91 2.40 -5.95
N CYS A 487 -27.32 1.21 -5.47
CA CYS A 487 -27.34 0.00 -6.29
C CYS A 487 -28.20 0.16 -7.55
N TRP A 488 -29.40 0.73 -7.42
CA TRP A 488 -30.28 1.01 -8.55
C TRP A 488 -29.67 2.00 -9.55
N GLN A 489 -29.01 3.06 -9.08
CA GLN A 489 -28.33 4.04 -9.92
C GLN A 489 -27.21 3.38 -10.73
N ARG A 490 -26.37 2.57 -10.09
CA ARG A 490 -25.31 1.80 -10.77
C ARG A 490 -25.86 0.90 -11.88
N GLU A 491 -26.91 0.12 -11.61
CA GLU A 491 -27.52 -0.73 -12.64
C GLU A 491 -28.19 0.11 -13.75
N THR A 492 -28.78 1.25 -13.39
CA THR A 492 -29.38 2.18 -14.37
C THR A 492 -28.32 2.75 -15.30
N GLU A 493 -27.18 3.20 -14.78
CA GLU A 493 -26.07 3.74 -15.57
C GLU A 493 -25.46 2.68 -16.50
N ARG A 494 -25.35 1.42 -16.03
CA ARG A 494 -24.94 0.27 -16.87
C ARG A 494 -25.91 0.05 -18.04
N LEU A 495 -27.23 0.11 -17.80
CA LEU A 495 -28.23 -0.02 -18.86
C LEU A 495 -28.21 1.16 -19.82
N GLN A 496 -28.02 2.38 -19.32
CA GLN A 496 -27.92 3.58 -20.15
C GLN A 496 -26.77 3.50 -21.15
N ASP A 497 -25.67 2.84 -20.78
CA ASP A 497 -24.52 2.68 -21.68
C ASP A 497 -24.81 1.81 -22.92
N PHE A 498 -25.90 1.02 -22.93
CA PHE A 498 -26.37 0.33 -24.14
C PHE A 498 -26.82 1.30 -25.24
N ALA A 499 -27.09 2.58 -24.92
CA ALA A 499 -27.43 3.59 -25.92
C ALA A 499 -26.32 3.81 -26.98
N ARG A 500 -25.12 3.27 -26.76
CA ARG A 500 -24.03 3.24 -27.75
C ARG A 500 -24.39 2.46 -29.01
N PHE A 501 -25.24 1.44 -28.92
CA PHE A 501 -25.61 0.57 -30.05
C PHE A 501 -27.11 0.17 -30.08
N CYS A 502 -27.87 0.47 -29.03
CA CYS A 502 -29.32 0.32 -28.99
C CYS A 502 -30.03 1.66 -29.28
N SER A 503 -31.31 1.60 -29.67
CA SER A 503 -32.12 2.81 -29.80
C SER A 503 -32.36 3.46 -28.44
N ALA A 504 -32.37 4.80 -28.41
CA ALA A 504 -32.63 5.55 -27.18
C ALA A 504 -33.98 5.18 -26.54
N ALA A 505 -35.00 4.88 -27.37
CA ALA A 505 -36.32 4.47 -26.89
C ALA A 505 -36.29 3.14 -26.13
N ALA A 506 -35.61 2.12 -26.67
CA ALA A 506 -35.51 0.81 -26.01
C ALA A 506 -34.76 0.90 -24.67
N VAL A 507 -33.68 1.70 -24.62
CA VAL A 507 -32.91 1.93 -23.39
C VAL A 507 -33.74 2.68 -22.35
N GLN A 508 -34.47 3.73 -22.76
CA GLN A 508 -35.37 4.47 -21.88
C GLN A 508 -36.48 3.59 -21.30
N GLU A 509 -37.05 2.69 -22.10
CA GLU A 509 -38.05 1.72 -21.66
C GLU A 509 -37.49 0.77 -20.58
N ALA A 510 -36.31 0.18 -20.83
CA ALA A 510 -35.64 -0.70 -19.86
C ALA A 510 -35.31 0.04 -18.54
N VAL A 511 -34.80 1.26 -18.63
CA VAL A 511 -34.50 2.10 -17.45
C VAL A 511 -35.77 2.47 -16.68
N ALA A 512 -36.86 2.82 -17.38
CA ALA A 512 -38.14 3.14 -16.75
C ALA A 512 -38.76 1.92 -16.03
N ALA A 513 -38.65 0.74 -16.64
CA ALA A 513 -39.06 -0.52 -16.04
C ALA A 513 -38.25 -0.85 -14.77
N LEU A 514 -36.92 -0.69 -14.83
CA LEU A 514 -36.06 -0.90 -13.66
C LEU A 514 -36.37 0.11 -12.54
N ALA A 515 -36.67 1.36 -12.89
CA ALA A 515 -37.10 2.37 -11.92
C ALA A 515 -38.44 1.99 -11.25
N ALA A 516 -39.37 1.37 -11.97
CA ALA A 516 -40.61 0.84 -11.39
C ALA A 516 -40.33 -0.30 -10.41
N LYS A 517 -39.41 -1.21 -10.76
CA LYS A 517 -38.94 -2.27 -9.88
C LYS A 517 -38.30 -1.73 -8.60
N TYR A 518 -37.38 -0.77 -8.72
CA TYR A 518 -36.76 -0.09 -7.59
C TYR A 518 -37.81 0.55 -6.67
N ARG A 519 -38.76 1.32 -7.21
CA ARG A 519 -39.83 1.94 -6.40
C ARG A 519 -40.62 0.92 -5.59
N ALA A 520 -40.90 -0.25 -6.16
CA ALA A 520 -41.58 -1.33 -5.45
C ALA A 520 -40.71 -1.95 -4.34
N LEU A 521 -39.41 -2.15 -4.61
CA LEU A 521 -38.45 -2.74 -3.66
C LEU A 521 -38.05 -1.79 -2.53
N SER A 522 -38.10 -0.47 -2.75
CA SER A 522 -37.66 0.53 -1.77
C SER A 522 -38.68 0.86 -0.68
N VAL A 523 -39.92 0.38 -0.81
CA VAL A 523 -41.00 0.71 0.13
C VAL A 523 -40.65 0.25 1.54
N GLY A 524 -40.74 1.16 2.51
CA GLY A 524 -40.53 0.85 3.93
C GLY A 524 -39.07 0.78 4.38
N LEU A 525 -38.10 1.03 3.49
CA LEU A 525 -36.69 1.10 3.88
C LEU A 525 -36.41 2.37 4.70
N ALA A 526 -35.71 2.21 5.82
CA ALA A 526 -35.22 3.32 6.61
C ALA A 526 -34.11 4.08 5.86
N ASP A 527 -34.08 5.40 6.00
CA ASP A 527 -33.05 6.27 5.42
C ASP A 527 -32.27 7.02 6.50
N SER A 528 -31.84 6.28 7.53
CA SER A 528 -31.11 6.85 8.66
C SER A 528 -29.98 5.93 9.11
N GLU A 529 -28.94 6.56 9.64
CA GLU A 529 -27.78 5.91 10.24
C GLU A 529 -27.39 6.71 11.48
N LYS A 530 -26.78 6.05 12.47
CA LYS A 530 -26.27 6.75 13.65
C LYS A 530 -25.07 7.62 13.26
N PRO A 531 -25.11 8.94 13.50
CA PRO A 531 -23.97 9.80 13.21
C PRO A 531 -22.80 9.44 14.13
N THR A 532 -21.60 9.50 13.56
CA THR A 532 -20.32 9.37 14.28
C THR A 532 -19.48 10.62 13.99
N PRO A 533 -18.59 11.04 14.91
CA PRO A 533 -17.90 12.33 14.78
C PRO A 533 -17.16 12.52 13.44
N TRP A 534 -16.39 11.53 13.00
CA TRP A 534 -15.64 11.62 11.74
C TRP A 534 -16.52 11.53 10.51
N ARG A 535 -17.64 10.80 10.56
CA ARG A 535 -18.63 10.82 9.47
C ARG A 535 -19.35 12.16 9.36
N ALA A 536 -19.68 12.78 10.50
CA ALA A 536 -20.24 14.12 10.53
C ALA A 536 -19.24 15.14 9.96
N TYR A 537 -17.98 15.06 10.41
CA TYR A 537 -16.91 15.91 9.87
C TYR A 537 -16.66 15.70 8.37
N ALA A 538 -16.69 14.45 7.89
CA ALA A 538 -16.59 14.15 6.46
C ALA A 538 -17.76 14.74 5.66
N ALA A 539 -18.97 14.80 6.23
CA ALA A 539 -20.12 15.42 5.58
C ALA A 539 -20.01 16.95 5.43
N ASP A 540 -19.09 17.60 6.15
CA ASP A 540 -18.80 19.03 5.99
C ASP A 540 -17.72 19.32 4.92
N ILE A 541 -17.20 18.28 4.25
CA ILE A 541 -16.13 18.39 3.25
C ILE A 541 -16.69 18.06 1.87
N VAL A 542 -16.54 18.98 0.90
CA VAL A 542 -16.90 18.74 -0.50
C VAL A 542 -15.63 18.76 -1.37
N PRO A 543 -15.01 17.58 -1.62
CA PRO A 543 -13.78 17.48 -2.38
C PRO A 543 -14.03 17.37 -3.89
N LYS A 544 -13.12 17.92 -4.69
CA LYS A 544 -13.10 17.81 -6.15
C LYS A 544 -11.71 17.39 -6.65
N ARG A 545 -11.65 16.41 -7.54
CA ARG A 545 -10.44 16.01 -8.28
C ARG A 545 -9.86 17.17 -9.08
N GLN A 546 -8.56 17.40 -8.96
CA GLN A 546 -7.79 18.39 -9.75
C GLN A 546 -6.77 17.76 -10.70
N THR A 547 -6.65 16.43 -10.68
CA THR A 547 -5.67 15.67 -11.46
C THR A 547 -6.31 14.43 -12.06
N VAL A 548 -5.85 14.07 -13.27
CA VAL A 548 -6.28 12.87 -13.98
C VAL A 548 -5.59 11.62 -13.44
N GLY A 549 -6.37 10.56 -13.23
CA GLY A 549 -5.97 9.25 -12.72
C GLY A 549 -5.58 9.23 -11.24
N LEU A 550 -5.59 8.05 -10.62
CA LEU A 550 -5.43 7.92 -9.16
C LEU A 550 -4.03 8.35 -8.64
N PRO A 551 -3.92 9.19 -7.58
CA PRO A 551 -2.66 9.70 -7.04
C PRO A 551 -1.89 8.59 -6.30
N TYR A 552 -0.95 7.94 -6.98
CA TYR A 552 -0.25 6.75 -6.51
C TYR A 552 1.17 7.08 -6.01
N ASP A 553 2.04 7.65 -6.86
CA ASP A 553 3.44 7.92 -6.50
C ASP A 553 3.64 9.23 -5.75
N LEU A 554 2.61 10.08 -5.69
CA LEU A 554 2.67 11.40 -5.08
C LEU A 554 3.77 12.27 -5.71
N ALA A 555 3.83 12.33 -7.05
CA ALA A 555 4.89 12.98 -7.80
C ALA A 555 5.02 14.49 -7.48
N LYS A 556 3.92 15.17 -7.18
CA LYS A 556 3.89 16.58 -6.72
C LYS A 556 4.45 16.81 -5.31
N VAL A 557 4.61 15.75 -4.52
CA VAL A 557 5.02 15.85 -3.11
C VAL A 557 6.53 15.64 -3.01
N PRO A 558 7.27 16.51 -2.29
CA PRO A 558 8.67 16.29 -1.96
C PRO A 558 8.88 14.95 -1.26
N VAL A 559 9.94 14.23 -1.63
CA VAL A 559 10.23 12.85 -1.16
C VAL A 559 10.11 12.69 0.35
N ARG A 560 10.67 13.64 1.14
CA ARG A 560 10.65 13.60 2.61
C ARG A 560 9.25 13.80 3.22
N GLN A 561 8.31 14.35 2.47
CA GLN A 561 6.94 14.63 2.92
C GLN A 561 5.93 13.62 2.36
N ARG A 562 6.36 12.71 1.46
CA ARG A 562 5.52 11.62 0.97
C ARG A 562 5.19 10.67 2.11
N ARG A 563 3.93 10.22 2.14
CA ARG A 563 3.45 9.22 3.08
C ARG A 563 2.62 8.17 2.34
N ARG A 564 2.55 6.96 2.91
CA ARG A 564 1.70 5.90 2.37
C ARG A 564 0.24 6.30 2.48
N LEU A 565 -0.47 6.27 1.36
CA LEU A 565 -1.91 6.46 1.33
C LEU A 565 -2.64 5.17 1.74
N PRO A 566 -3.89 5.28 2.23
CA PRO A 566 -4.70 4.13 2.57
C PRO A 566 -4.83 3.14 1.40
N ASP A 567 -4.92 1.85 1.74
CA ASP A 567 -5.19 0.74 0.81
C ASP A 567 -4.23 0.57 -0.37
N GLY A 568 -3.05 1.22 -0.32
CA GLY A 568 -2.16 1.30 -1.48
C GLY A 568 -2.81 2.03 -2.66
N VAL A 569 -3.79 2.90 -2.39
CA VAL A 569 -4.58 3.70 -3.33
C VAL A 569 -5.56 2.90 -4.19
N LEU A 570 -5.17 1.71 -4.67
CA LEU A 570 -5.94 0.91 -5.64
C LEU A 570 -6.82 -0.14 -4.97
N TYR A 571 -6.24 -0.92 -4.06
CA TYR A 571 -6.75 -2.25 -3.68
C TYR A 571 -7.85 -2.25 -2.62
N GLY A 572 -8.43 -1.10 -2.30
CA GLY A 572 -9.45 -1.00 -1.26
C GLY A 572 -10.43 0.15 -1.45
N PRO A 573 -11.27 0.42 -0.44
CA PRO A 573 -12.34 1.41 -0.54
C PRO A 573 -11.86 2.80 -0.95
N PHE A 574 -10.60 3.16 -0.65
CA PHE A 574 -10.07 4.47 -0.99
C PHE A 574 -10.07 4.78 -2.50
N ALA A 575 -9.91 3.79 -3.38
CA ALA A 575 -10.00 4.00 -4.82
C ALA A 575 -11.41 4.45 -5.25
N ASN A 576 -12.46 3.85 -4.70
CA ASN A 576 -13.85 4.26 -4.94
C ASN A 576 -14.12 5.66 -4.41
N ILE A 577 -13.56 5.99 -3.25
CA ILE A 577 -13.66 7.34 -2.70
C ILE A 577 -13.07 8.32 -3.71
N LEU A 578 -11.82 8.11 -4.13
CA LEU A 578 -11.11 8.99 -5.06
C LEU A 578 -11.81 9.13 -6.41
N ALA A 579 -12.35 8.05 -6.97
CA ALA A 579 -13.06 8.05 -8.24
C ALA A 579 -14.36 8.87 -8.20
N ASN A 580 -14.96 9.07 -7.02
CA ASN A 580 -16.25 9.75 -6.85
C ASN A 580 -16.12 11.19 -6.30
N LEU A 581 -14.91 11.77 -6.21
CA LEU A 581 -14.71 13.16 -5.74
C LEU A 581 -14.95 14.18 -6.88
N ASP A 582 -16.19 14.29 -7.34
CA ASP A 582 -16.59 15.15 -8.47
C ASP A 582 -16.88 16.62 -8.08
N GLY A 583 -16.86 16.94 -6.79
CA GLY A 583 -17.22 18.25 -6.24
C GLY A 583 -18.72 18.48 -6.07
N ARG A 584 -19.55 17.45 -6.24
CA ARG A 584 -21.02 17.52 -6.04
C ARG A 584 -21.45 16.88 -4.72
N LYS A 585 -20.83 15.74 -4.36
CA LYS A 585 -21.14 15.00 -3.12
C LYS A 585 -20.19 15.40 -2.00
N ASP A 586 -20.70 15.40 -0.76
CA ASP A 586 -19.84 15.48 0.41
C ASP A 586 -19.05 14.18 0.62
N LEU A 587 -17.91 14.27 1.30
CA LEU A 587 -17.03 13.14 1.55
C LEU A 587 -17.72 12.07 2.42
N GLY A 588 -18.64 12.46 3.29
CA GLY A 588 -19.44 11.53 4.09
C GLY A 588 -20.31 10.61 3.22
N GLN A 589 -20.98 11.16 2.20
CA GLN A 589 -21.73 10.39 1.21
C GLN A 589 -20.81 9.51 0.38
N VAL A 590 -19.70 10.05 -0.13
CA VAL A 590 -18.76 9.27 -0.96
C VAL A 590 -18.17 8.09 -0.17
N ILE A 591 -17.88 8.26 1.12
CA ILE A 591 -17.42 7.17 1.99
C ILE A 591 -18.51 6.09 2.13
N ARG A 592 -19.78 6.46 2.32
CA ARG A 592 -20.90 5.49 2.39
C ARG A 592 -21.08 4.74 1.08
N GLU A 593 -20.99 5.41 -0.05
CA GLU A 593 -21.05 4.76 -1.37
C GLU A 593 -19.91 3.75 -1.55
N ALA A 594 -18.69 4.07 -1.09
CA ALA A 594 -17.58 3.11 -1.06
C ALA A 594 -17.85 1.92 -0.11
N GLU A 595 -18.49 2.12 1.05
CA GLU A 595 -18.94 1.02 1.92
C GLU A 595 -19.98 0.13 1.20
N TYR A 596 -20.86 0.71 0.38
CA TYR A 596 -21.87 -0.04 -0.37
C TYR A 596 -21.25 -0.90 -1.45
N GLU A 597 -20.26 -0.38 -2.19
CA GLU A 597 -19.51 -1.14 -3.20
C GLU A 597 -18.64 -2.23 -2.55
N TYR A 598 -17.98 -1.92 -1.44
CA TYR A 598 -17.12 -2.86 -0.72
C TYR A 598 -17.89 -3.85 0.17
N ARG A 599 -19.18 -3.60 0.41
CA ARG A 599 -20.10 -4.40 1.23
C ARG A 599 -19.69 -4.59 2.68
N ALA A 600 -18.97 -3.61 3.24
CA ALA A 600 -18.61 -3.60 4.64
C ALA A 600 -18.63 -2.18 5.20
N ALA A 601 -19.15 -2.04 6.42
CA ALA A 601 -19.03 -0.80 7.17
C ALA A 601 -17.56 -0.54 7.55
N LEU A 602 -17.12 0.69 7.38
CA LEU A 602 -15.80 1.12 7.80
C LEU A 602 -15.80 1.48 9.27
N SER A 603 -14.75 1.10 9.99
CA SER A 603 -14.56 1.60 11.34
C SER A 603 -14.32 3.11 11.34
N GLU A 604 -14.63 3.78 12.45
CA GLU A 604 -14.37 5.21 12.60
C GLU A 604 -12.90 5.58 12.37
N ALA A 605 -11.98 4.70 12.74
CA ALA A 605 -10.55 4.87 12.49
C ALA A 605 -10.20 4.82 10.99
N GLN A 606 -10.91 4.01 10.19
CA GLN A 606 -10.73 3.99 8.73
C GLN A 606 -11.32 5.24 8.09
N VAL A 607 -12.52 5.68 8.50
CA VAL A 607 -13.13 6.95 8.04
C VAL A 607 -12.17 8.11 8.29
N LYS A 608 -11.62 8.22 9.50
CA LYS A 608 -10.59 9.21 9.83
C LYS A 608 -9.38 9.14 8.90
N LYS A 609 -8.83 7.94 8.63
CA LYS A 609 -7.69 7.76 7.72
C LYS A 609 -7.99 8.27 6.31
N TYR A 610 -9.20 8.06 5.79
CA TYR A 610 -9.60 8.56 4.47
C TYR A 610 -9.77 10.09 4.47
N VAL A 611 -10.37 10.67 5.51
CA VAL A 611 -10.44 12.14 5.68
C VAL A 611 -9.02 12.73 5.69
N ASP A 612 -8.12 12.17 6.50
CA ASP A 612 -6.73 12.63 6.58
C ASP A 612 -6.04 12.56 5.22
N ALA A 613 -6.28 11.50 4.46
CA ALA A 613 -5.73 11.31 3.11
C ALA A 613 -6.27 12.34 2.11
N VAL A 614 -7.57 12.61 2.13
CA VAL A 614 -8.21 13.63 1.29
C VAL A 614 -7.66 15.02 1.58
N CYS A 615 -7.58 15.42 2.85
CA CYS A 615 -7.03 16.73 3.20
C CYS A 615 -5.55 16.87 2.79
N TYR A 616 -4.74 15.84 3.02
CA TYR A 616 -3.35 15.83 2.55
C TYR A 616 -3.22 15.92 1.04
N LEU A 617 -4.06 15.21 0.28
CA LEU A 617 -4.08 15.31 -1.17
C LEU A 617 -4.50 16.72 -1.65
N ALA A 618 -5.36 17.39 -0.89
CA ALA A 618 -5.70 18.80 -1.14
C ALA A 618 -4.53 19.75 -0.88
N ASP A 619 -3.77 19.55 0.21
CA ASP A 619 -2.58 20.36 0.54
C ASP A 619 -1.54 20.36 -0.59
N TRP A 620 -1.48 19.28 -1.36
CA TRP A 620 -0.54 19.10 -2.48
C TRP A 620 -1.16 19.31 -3.87
N GLY A 621 -2.38 19.83 -3.93
CA GLY A 621 -3.04 20.19 -5.19
C GLY A 621 -3.42 18.99 -6.08
N TYR A 622 -3.68 17.82 -5.49
CA TYR A 622 -4.37 16.73 -6.18
C TYR A 622 -5.90 16.89 -6.14
N LEU A 623 -6.38 17.54 -5.08
CA LEU A 623 -7.78 17.83 -4.82
C LEU A 623 -7.95 19.32 -4.50
N SER A 624 -9.17 19.82 -4.66
CA SER A 624 -9.61 21.08 -4.04
C SER A 624 -10.77 20.79 -3.10
N LEU A 625 -10.82 21.46 -1.95
CA LEU A 625 -11.94 21.38 -1.02
C LEU A 625 -12.83 22.60 -1.26
N LEU A 626 -14.02 22.39 -1.83
CA LEU A 626 -14.99 23.45 -2.17
C LEU A 626 -15.74 23.95 -0.92
N GLN A 627 -15.84 23.10 0.08
CA GLN A 627 -16.35 23.38 1.41
C GLN A 627 -15.53 22.54 2.40
N GLU A 628 -15.13 23.14 3.52
CA GLU A 628 -14.49 22.44 4.64
C GLU A 628 -14.51 23.28 5.91
N VAL A 629 -14.43 22.61 7.06
CA VAL A 629 -14.22 23.24 8.37
C VAL A 629 -12.72 23.24 8.69
N ARG A 630 -12.12 24.42 8.59
CA ARG A 630 -10.71 24.67 8.87
C ARG A 630 -10.51 25.18 10.29
N ILE A 631 -9.44 24.71 10.94
CA ILE A 631 -9.02 25.17 12.26
C ILE A 631 -7.72 25.97 12.09
N GLY A 632 -7.75 27.27 12.38
CA GLY A 632 -6.62 28.19 12.33
C GLY A 632 -5.95 28.40 13.68
N VAL A 633 -4.99 29.32 13.74
CA VAL A 633 -4.24 29.63 14.97
C VAL A 633 -5.16 30.23 16.03
N GLU A 634 -6.06 31.11 15.64
CA GLU A 634 -6.96 31.85 16.50
C GLU A 634 -7.97 30.94 17.20
N GLU A 635 -8.58 29.99 16.48
CA GLU A 635 -9.49 28.99 17.06
C GLU A 635 -8.75 28.10 18.06
N ILE A 636 -7.51 27.72 17.75
CA ILE A 636 -6.68 26.92 18.66
C ILE A 636 -6.37 27.70 19.93
N VAL A 637 -5.94 28.96 19.83
CA VAL A 637 -5.64 29.81 20.99
C VAL A 637 -6.88 29.99 21.86
N ALA A 638 -8.04 30.26 21.25
CA ALA A 638 -9.30 30.40 21.97
C ALA A 638 -9.66 29.12 22.73
N ALA A 639 -9.54 27.95 22.09
CA ALA A 639 -9.77 26.66 22.73
C ALA A 639 -8.77 26.40 23.87
N LEU A 640 -7.47 26.67 23.68
CA LEU A 640 -6.46 26.52 24.73
C LEU A 640 -6.76 27.40 25.96
N ARG A 641 -7.16 28.66 25.74
CA ARG A 641 -7.56 29.57 26.82
C ARG A 641 -8.82 29.11 27.54
N GLN A 642 -9.82 28.62 26.80
CA GLN A 642 -11.04 28.03 27.36
C GLN A 642 -10.75 26.77 28.19
N LEU A 643 -9.81 25.94 27.73
CA LEU A 643 -9.35 24.76 28.45
C LEU A 643 -8.70 25.11 29.79
N GLY A 644 -8.17 26.34 29.93
CA GLY A 644 -7.53 26.84 31.14
C GLY A 644 -6.01 27.04 31.03
N VAL A 645 -5.46 27.05 29.81
CA VAL A 645 -4.06 27.45 29.58
C VAL A 645 -3.92 28.95 29.86
N ARG A 646 -2.91 29.31 30.65
CA ARG A 646 -2.61 30.67 31.08
C ARG A 646 -1.20 31.06 30.67
N GLU A 647 -0.97 32.37 30.62
CA GLU A 647 0.37 32.93 30.43
C GLU A 647 1.30 32.46 31.55
N GLY A 648 2.53 32.05 31.19
CA GLY A 648 3.51 31.50 32.13
C GLY A 648 3.43 29.98 32.36
N ASP A 649 2.42 29.29 31.82
CA ASP A 649 2.27 27.84 32.03
C ASP A 649 3.44 27.03 31.46
N LEU A 650 3.80 25.96 32.18
CA LEU A 650 4.66 24.88 31.67
C LEU A 650 3.78 23.72 31.19
N LEU A 651 3.86 23.39 29.90
CA LEU A 651 3.06 22.33 29.28
C LEU A 651 3.93 21.18 28.74
N LEU A 652 3.63 19.95 29.16
CA LEU A 652 4.00 18.72 28.46
C LEU A 652 2.97 18.46 27.36
N VAL A 653 3.37 18.58 26.09
CA VAL A 653 2.45 18.55 24.96
C VAL A 653 2.48 17.19 24.26
N HIS A 654 1.40 16.42 24.44
CA HIS A 654 1.07 15.29 23.58
C HIS A 654 0.11 15.75 22.49
N SER A 655 0.32 15.33 21.24
CA SER A 655 -0.44 15.86 20.12
C SER A 655 -0.71 14.85 19.02
N SER A 656 -1.90 14.92 18.42
CA SER A 656 -2.24 14.33 17.13
C SER A 656 -2.62 15.44 16.18
N LEU A 657 -1.80 15.67 15.14
CA LEU A 657 -2.02 16.74 14.15
C LEU A 657 -3.44 16.68 13.55
N SER A 658 -3.86 15.47 13.20
CA SER A 658 -5.17 15.15 12.65
C SER A 658 -6.27 14.89 13.69
N GLY A 659 -5.99 15.03 14.99
CA GLY A 659 -6.92 14.58 16.04
C GLY A 659 -8.18 15.44 16.16
N CYS A 660 -8.08 16.70 15.76
CA CYS A 660 -9.15 17.70 15.84
C CYS A 660 -9.82 18.00 14.48
N GLY A 661 -9.42 17.29 13.42
CA GLY A 661 -9.76 17.62 12.04
C GLY A 661 -8.55 18.22 11.30
N HIS A 662 -8.79 18.87 10.17
CA HIS A 662 -7.75 19.52 9.37
C HIS A 662 -7.32 20.85 9.99
N ILE A 663 -6.02 20.95 10.30
CA ILE A 663 -5.39 22.16 10.85
C ILE A 663 -4.78 22.97 9.70
N THR A 664 -5.28 24.20 9.51
CA THR A 664 -4.75 25.12 8.51
C THR A 664 -3.33 25.51 8.88
N GLY A 665 -2.36 25.35 7.97
CA GLY A 665 -0.94 25.57 8.27
C GLY A 665 -0.26 24.43 9.05
N GLY A 666 -0.98 23.32 9.27
CA GLY A 666 -0.44 22.08 9.80
C GLY A 666 0.16 22.21 11.21
N ALA A 667 1.25 21.46 11.44
CA ALA A 667 1.93 21.40 12.74
C ALA A 667 2.39 22.78 13.25
N MET A 668 2.75 23.69 12.34
CA MET A 668 3.25 25.02 12.73
C MET A 668 2.17 25.91 13.32
N SER A 669 0.92 25.78 12.89
CA SER A 669 -0.19 26.50 13.51
C SER A 669 -0.45 26.03 14.93
N ILE A 670 -0.32 24.73 15.21
CA ILE A 670 -0.38 24.20 16.58
C ILE A 670 0.74 24.79 17.43
N ILE A 671 2.00 24.74 16.96
CA ILE A 671 3.15 25.27 17.69
C ILE A 671 3.00 26.78 17.95
N THR A 672 2.56 27.53 16.95
CA THR A 672 2.33 28.98 17.03
C THR A 672 1.25 29.30 18.05
N ALA A 673 0.11 28.59 17.99
CA ALA A 673 -0.98 28.78 18.93
C ALA A 673 -0.58 28.43 20.37
N LEU A 674 0.19 27.36 20.56
CA LEU A 674 0.73 27.00 21.87
C LEU A 674 1.63 28.12 22.43
N LYS A 675 2.57 28.63 21.62
CA LYS A 675 3.44 29.76 22.00
C LYS A 675 2.62 31.01 22.37
N GLN A 676 1.58 31.33 21.61
CA GLN A 676 0.69 32.47 21.89
C GLN A 676 -0.15 32.26 23.15
N ALA A 677 -0.59 31.03 23.43
CA ALA A 677 -1.43 30.73 24.59
C ALA A 677 -0.65 30.83 25.91
N VAL A 678 0.61 30.35 25.94
CA VAL A 678 1.44 30.39 27.15
C VAL A 678 2.26 31.68 27.29
N GLY A 679 2.37 32.49 26.23
CA GLY A 679 3.12 33.74 26.23
C GLY A 679 4.64 33.57 26.41
N PRO A 680 5.40 34.68 26.49
CA PRO A 680 6.87 34.65 26.59
C PRO A 680 7.38 34.07 27.91
N GLY A 681 6.58 34.10 28.98
CA GLY A 681 6.91 33.48 30.26
C GLY A 681 6.64 31.97 30.31
N GLY A 682 5.93 31.41 29.34
CA GLY A 682 5.54 30.01 29.33
C GLY A 682 6.62 29.07 28.79
N THR A 683 6.51 27.79 29.14
CA THR A 683 7.43 26.73 28.69
C THR A 683 6.67 25.60 28.01
N LEU A 684 7.13 25.18 26.84
CA LEU A 684 6.55 24.06 26.07
C LEU A 684 7.59 22.94 25.96
N LEU A 685 7.19 21.72 26.31
CA LEU A 685 8.00 20.52 26.18
C LEU A 685 7.27 19.50 25.30
N PHE A 686 7.93 19.05 24.24
CA PHE A 686 7.43 18.10 23.26
C PHE A 686 8.21 16.79 23.34
N PRO A 687 7.55 15.62 23.35
CA PRO A 687 8.24 14.35 23.30
C PRO A 687 8.93 14.18 21.94
N THR A 688 10.14 13.62 21.92
CA THR A 688 10.93 13.36 20.70
C THR A 688 11.48 11.92 20.74
N PHE A 689 10.59 10.97 21.05
CA PHE A 689 10.99 9.59 21.33
C PHE A 689 11.47 8.85 20.07
N THR A 690 12.41 7.94 20.28
CA THR A 690 13.10 7.14 19.25
C THR A 690 12.98 5.64 19.58
N ARG A 691 13.49 4.77 18.70
CA ARG A 691 13.43 3.29 18.86
C ARG A 691 14.80 2.61 18.67
N PRO A 692 15.77 2.82 19.56
CA PRO A 692 17.10 2.21 19.50
C PRO A 692 17.18 0.80 20.09
N TYR A 693 16.05 0.16 20.38
CA TYR A 693 15.99 -1.11 21.11
C TYR A 693 16.42 -2.29 20.25
N ILE A 694 17.39 -3.07 20.75
CA ILE A 694 17.68 -4.42 20.26
C ILE A 694 17.04 -5.48 21.17
N TYR A 695 16.78 -5.11 22.42
CA TYR A 695 16.13 -5.91 23.44
C TYR A 695 15.35 -5.00 24.39
N LEU A 696 14.11 -5.38 24.73
CA LEU A 696 13.24 -4.63 25.61
C LEU A 696 12.46 -5.59 26.51
N GLY A 697 12.76 -5.60 27.82
CA GLY A 697 12.13 -6.50 28.78
C GLY A 697 12.64 -7.93 28.65
N ASP A 698 11.85 -8.80 28.03
CA ASP A 698 12.17 -10.20 27.69
C ASP A 698 12.11 -10.47 26.17
N VAL A 699 11.98 -9.42 25.35
CA VAL A 699 11.73 -9.52 23.92
C VAL A 699 12.92 -8.97 23.10
N LEU A 700 13.45 -9.80 22.20
CA LEU A 700 14.38 -9.36 21.14
C LEU A 700 13.62 -8.57 20.06
N ASN A 701 14.24 -7.53 19.52
CA ASN A 701 13.64 -6.73 18.46
C ASN A 701 13.45 -7.55 17.18
N LYS A 702 12.25 -7.44 16.60
CA LYS A 702 11.89 -8.02 15.29
C LYS A 702 11.34 -6.98 14.32
N ASN A 703 11.49 -5.70 14.63
CA ASN A 703 10.87 -4.60 13.89
C ASN A 703 11.91 -3.77 13.13
N TYR A 704 11.68 -3.58 11.85
CA TYR A 704 12.50 -2.77 10.93
C TYR A 704 12.50 -1.27 11.22
N ASN A 705 11.65 -0.79 12.13
CA ASN A 705 11.70 0.59 12.63
C ASN A 705 12.86 0.82 13.61
N TYR A 706 13.63 -0.21 13.96
CA TYR A 706 14.84 -0.08 14.75
C TYR A 706 15.87 0.84 14.06
N ARG A 707 16.39 1.81 14.81
CA ARG A 707 17.50 2.68 14.39
C ARG A 707 18.40 2.94 15.60
N PRO A 708 19.72 2.74 15.50
CA PRO A 708 20.65 3.24 16.51
C PRO A 708 20.40 4.72 16.77
N PHE A 709 20.34 5.10 18.04
CA PHE A 709 20.07 6.49 18.41
C PHE A 709 21.14 7.42 17.83
N ASP A 710 20.70 8.43 17.11
CA ASP A 710 21.51 9.53 16.62
C ASP A 710 20.81 10.86 16.97
N PRO A 711 21.40 11.71 17.84
CA PRO A 711 20.77 12.97 18.24
C PRO A 711 20.61 13.96 17.07
N ALA A 712 21.41 13.84 16.01
CA ALA A 712 21.34 14.69 14.82
C ALA A 712 20.26 14.24 13.81
N ASP A 713 19.81 13.00 13.90
CA ASP A 713 18.80 12.43 12.99
C ASP A 713 17.39 12.59 13.58
N THR A 714 16.71 13.67 13.19
CA THR A 714 15.33 13.95 13.60
C THR A 714 14.31 13.01 12.96
N SER A 715 14.68 12.28 11.90
CA SER A 715 13.77 11.32 11.23
C SER A 715 13.47 10.09 12.09
N GLN A 716 14.26 9.83 13.14
CA GLN A 716 14.05 8.75 14.10
C GLN A 716 12.86 8.97 15.04
N ILE A 717 12.30 10.19 15.05
CA ILE A 717 11.22 10.57 15.97
C ILE A 717 9.90 9.99 15.49
N TRP A 718 9.27 9.14 16.31
CA TRP A 718 8.04 8.43 15.91
C TRP A 718 6.75 8.99 16.52
N VAL A 719 6.86 9.98 17.41
CA VAL A 719 5.73 10.53 18.20
C VAL A 719 4.90 11.60 17.47
N GLY A 720 5.09 11.75 16.16
CA GLY A 720 4.23 12.54 15.28
C GLY A 720 4.88 13.78 14.66
N ALA A 721 4.15 14.44 13.76
CA ALA A 721 4.65 15.53 12.94
C ALA A 721 4.89 16.85 13.70
N VAL A 722 4.18 17.08 14.82
CA VAL A 722 4.32 18.31 15.63
C VAL A 722 5.71 18.44 16.27
N PRO A 723 6.23 17.45 17.02
CA PRO A 723 7.59 17.53 17.55
C PRO A 723 8.67 17.57 16.46
N GLN A 724 8.47 16.90 15.33
CA GLN A 724 9.40 16.97 14.19
C GLN A 724 9.45 18.40 13.62
N ALA A 725 8.30 18.99 13.30
CA ALA A 725 8.21 20.37 12.80
C ALA A 725 8.79 21.38 13.80
N PHE A 726 8.61 21.15 15.10
CA PHE A 726 9.25 21.97 16.13
C PHE A 726 10.78 21.92 16.02
N LEU A 727 11.40 20.75 15.90
CA LEU A 727 12.85 20.65 15.78
C LEU A 727 13.38 21.27 14.47
N GLU A 728 12.69 21.05 13.35
CA GLU A 728 13.10 21.55 12.03
C GLU A 728 13.10 23.08 11.95
N GLN A 729 12.20 23.74 12.68
CA GLN A 729 11.98 25.19 12.62
C GLN A 729 12.73 25.99 13.69
N ASN A 730 13.44 25.33 14.61
CA ASN A 730 14.25 25.99 15.62
C ASN A 730 15.73 25.62 15.37
N PRO A 731 16.58 26.52 14.85
CA PRO A 731 17.96 26.19 14.41
C PRO A 731 18.94 25.78 15.54
N ALA A 732 18.50 25.78 16.80
CA ALA A 732 19.23 25.22 17.94
C ALA A 732 18.22 24.78 19.02
N PRO A 733 17.41 23.74 18.76
CA PRO A 733 16.37 23.36 19.69
C PRO A 733 17.01 22.75 20.94
N LEU A 734 16.56 23.17 22.13
CA LEU A 734 16.92 22.46 23.34
C LEU A 734 16.26 21.09 23.30
N ARG A 735 17.07 20.02 23.33
CA ARG A 735 16.65 18.62 23.34
C ARG A 735 17.45 17.86 24.40
N SER A 736 16.76 17.09 25.25
CA SER A 736 17.41 16.22 26.22
C SER A 736 18.17 15.06 25.56
N ARG A 737 19.15 14.49 26.26
CA ARG A 737 20.11 13.53 25.71
C ARG A 737 19.68 12.07 25.83
N HIS A 738 18.53 11.81 26.43
CA HIS A 738 18.05 10.46 26.67
C HIS A 738 17.81 9.70 25.35
N ILE A 739 18.38 8.49 25.23
CA ILE A 739 18.48 7.82 23.93
C ILE A 739 17.16 7.25 23.40
N THR A 740 16.16 7.01 24.26
CA THR A 740 14.83 6.50 23.87
C THR A 740 13.70 7.52 24.03
N HIS A 741 13.62 8.20 25.18
CA HIS A 741 12.54 9.14 25.51
C HIS A 741 13.03 10.60 25.60
N SER A 742 13.83 11.07 24.65
CA SER A 742 14.22 12.49 24.62
C SER A 742 12.99 13.41 24.49
N TRP A 743 13.12 14.63 24.99
CA TRP A 743 12.15 15.72 24.90
C TRP A 743 12.84 16.95 24.32
N ALA A 744 12.11 17.78 23.58
CA ALA A 744 12.58 19.06 23.10
C ALA A 744 11.68 20.19 23.62
N GLY A 745 12.20 21.40 23.76
CA GLY A 745 11.41 22.46 24.38
C GLY A 745 11.91 23.87 24.15
N VAL A 746 11.05 24.82 24.53
CA VAL A 746 11.28 26.27 24.44
C VAL A 746 10.62 26.95 25.63
N GLY A 747 11.20 28.06 26.10
CA GLY A 747 10.70 28.87 27.20
C GLY A 747 11.67 28.91 28.39
N PRO A 748 11.36 29.72 29.43
CA PRO A 748 12.29 30.01 30.53
C PRO A 748 12.77 28.78 31.32
N LEU A 749 11.95 27.72 31.42
CA LEU A 749 12.28 26.50 32.19
C LEU A 749 12.79 25.35 31.31
N ALA A 750 12.83 25.52 29.98
CA ALA A 750 13.16 24.43 29.06
C ALA A 750 14.58 23.87 29.29
N GLU A 751 15.56 24.74 29.53
CA GLU A 751 16.94 24.30 29.75
C GLU A 751 17.09 23.46 31.02
N GLU A 752 16.48 23.92 32.11
CA GLU A 752 16.49 23.21 33.39
C GLU A 752 15.83 21.83 33.26
N CYS A 753 14.65 21.76 32.63
CA CYS A 753 13.91 20.51 32.43
C CYS A 753 14.64 19.49 31.55
N LEU A 754 15.48 19.93 30.61
CA LEU A 754 16.05 19.06 29.57
C LEU A 754 17.49 18.65 29.83
N ARG A 755 18.30 19.48 30.51
CA ARG A 755 19.74 19.25 30.67
C ARG A 755 20.07 18.11 31.64
N GLN A 756 19.20 17.84 32.61
CA GLN A 756 19.44 16.81 33.63
C GLN A 756 19.22 15.38 33.10
N HIS A 757 18.41 15.21 32.06
CA HIS A 757 17.98 13.91 31.54
C HIS A 757 19.11 13.21 30.74
N GLN A 758 19.79 12.24 31.39
CA GLN A 758 20.98 11.60 30.82
C GLN A 758 20.65 10.47 29.83
N PRO A 759 21.61 10.08 28.97
CA PRO A 759 21.42 9.03 27.96
C PRO A 759 20.88 7.69 28.47
N CYS A 760 21.30 7.26 29.67
CA CYS A 760 21.08 5.90 30.19
C CYS A 760 20.21 5.86 31.46
N ASP A 761 19.68 7.00 31.90
CA ASP A 761 18.77 7.06 33.05
C ASP A 761 17.50 6.24 32.78
N PRO A 762 16.70 5.91 33.80
CA PRO A 762 15.33 5.49 33.56
C PRO A 762 14.58 6.55 32.73
N PRO A 763 13.83 6.17 31.67
CA PRO A 763 13.26 7.14 30.72
C PRO A 763 12.29 8.16 31.32
N ALA A 764 11.72 7.81 32.47
CA ALA A 764 10.82 8.62 33.25
C ALA A 764 11.29 8.69 34.71
N GLY A 765 12.61 8.82 34.95
CA GLY A 765 13.18 8.97 36.29
C GLY A 765 13.13 10.38 36.87
N GLU A 766 13.74 10.58 38.03
CA GLU A 766 13.81 11.88 38.73
C GLU A 766 14.52 12.98 37.93
N SER A 767 15.47 12.61 37.06
CA SER A 767 16.17 13.53 36.16
C SER A 767 15.38 13.85 34.88
N SER A 768 14.20 13.23 34.69
CA SER A 768 13.42 13.36 33.47
C SER A 768 12.66 14.69 33.41
N PRO A 769 12.33 15.18 32.19
CA PRO A 769 11.50 16.37 32.02
C PRO A 769 10.11 16.23 32.65
N LEU A 770 9.63 14.99 32.86
CA LEU A 770 8.37 14.70 33.55
C LEU A 770 8.45 15.09 35.03
N ALA A 771 9.51 14.67 35.73
CA ALA A 771 9.75 14.98 37.13
C ALA A 771 9.90 16.49 37.35
N LEU A 772 10.76 17.13 36.54
CA LEU A 772 11.04 18.56 36.65
C LEU A 772 9.80 19.41 36.30
N ALA A 773 9.02 19.02 35.28
CA ALA A 773 7.74 19.67 35.00
C ALA A 773 6.76 19.58 36.18
N CYS A 774 6.73 18.46 36.91
CA CYS A 774 5.88 18.32 38.08
C CYS A 774 6.32 19.22 39.23
N GLN A 775 7.63 19.35 39.47
CA GLN A 775 8.19 20.23 40.51
C GLN A 775 7.84 21.71 40.25
N HIS A 776 7.81 22.10 38.98
CA HIS A 776 7.42 23.44 38.53
C HIS A 776 5.91 23.61 38.31
N GLN A 777 5.08 22.76 38.93
CA GLN A 777 3.61 22.81 38.86
C GLN A 777 3.03 22.79 37.43
N GLY A 778 3.71 22.10 36.52
CA GLY A 778 3.33 21.99 35.12
C GLY A 778 2.03 21.22 34.88
N LYS A 779 1.62 21.20 33.61
CA LYS A 779 0.40 20.55 33.14
C LYS A 779 0.71 19.63 31.96
N VAL A 780 -0.09 18.58 31.78
CA VAL A 780 -0.07 17.76 30.56
C VAL A 780 -1.20 18.19 29.66
N LEU A 781 -0.88 18.60 28.44
CA LEU A 781 -1.83 18.92 27.39
C LEU A 781 -1.94 17.76 26.41
N PHE A 782 -3.16 17.33 26.14
CA PHE A 782 -3.50 16.37 25.09
C PHE A 782 -4.21 17.12 23.97
N PHE A 783 -3.48 17.39 22.89
CA PHE A 783 -4.00 18.06 21.70
C PHE A 783 -4.54 17.02 20.71
N GLY A 784 -5.85 16.76 20.72
CA GLY A 784 -6.48 15.83 19.78
C GLY A 784 -6.04 14.37 19.94
N CYS A 785 -5.36 14.02 21.02
CA CYS A 785 -4.92 12.67 21.33
C CYS A 785 -5.59 12.17 22.62
N PRO A 786 -5.77 10.85 22.79
CA PRO A 786 -6.39 10.30 23.99
C PRO A 786 -5.46 10.38 25.20
N LEU A 787 -6.07 10.29 26.40
CA LEU A 787 -5.36 10.12 27.68
C LEU A 787 -4.39 8.92 27.69
N ALA A 788 -4.58 7.91 26.83
CA ALA A 788 -3.64 6.80 26.68
C ALA A 788 -2.19 7.24 26.36
N SER A 789 -2.03 8.46 25.84
CA SER A 789 -0.72 9.03 25.47
C SER A 789 0.06 9.58 26.67
N VAL A 790 -0.51 9.54 27.89
CA VAL A 790 0.04 10.12 29.11
C VAL A 790 1.38 9.47 29.50
N THR A 791 2.49 10.07 29.09
CA THR A 791 3.80 9.52 29.47
C THR A 791 4.09 9.69 30.96
N PHE A 792 3.41 10.63 31.64
CA PHE A 792 3.60 10.91 33.06
C PHE A 792 3.27 9.71 33.99
N LEU A 793 2.39 8.79 33.59
CA LEU A 793 2.16 7.57 34.39
C LEU A 793 3.41 6.70 34.51
N HIS A 794 4.30 6.72 33.50
CA HIS A 794 5.59 6.04 33.57
C HIS A 794 6.56 6.70 34.54
N TYR A 795 6.43 8.01 34.79
CA TYR A 795 7.17 8.67 35.86
C TYR A 795 6.71 8.17 37.23
N LEU A 796 5.41 7.97 37.42
CA LEU A 796 4.89 7.37 38.66
C LEU A 796 5.40 5.95 38.87
N GLU A 797 5.44 5.12 37.81
CA GLU A 797 5.99 3.76 37.87
C GLU A 797 7.43 3.78 38.36
N THR A 798 8.25 4.68 37.82
CA THR A 798 9.68 4.81 38.18
C THR A 798 9.85 5.37 39.59
N HIS A 799 9.13 6.44 39.94
CA HIS A 799 9.18 7.10 41.24
C HIS A 799 8.74 6.16 42.37
N CYS A 800 7.64 5.41 42.17
CA CYS A 800 7.15 4.43 43.15
C CYS A 800 7.85 3.07 43.07
N GLN A 801 8.90 2.92 42.24
CA GLN A 801 9.69 1.70 42.11
C GLN A 801 8.86 0.45 41.78
N MET A 802 7.95 0.56 40.82
CA MET A 802 7.09 -0.56 40.42
C MET A 802 7.91 -1.77 39.96
N PRO A 803 7.49 -3.00 40.34
CA PRO A 803 8.30 -4.22 40.15
C PRO A 803 8.40 -4.70 38.70
N PHE A 804 7.58 -4.16 37.81
CA PHE A 804 7.51 -4.54 36.39
C PHE A 804 8.34 -3.64 35.46
N LEU A 805 9.18 -2.76 36.01
CA LEU A 805 10.24 -2.09 35.27
C LEU A 805 11.37 -3.07 35.00
N GLN A 806 11.81 -3.18 33.75
CA GLN A 806 12.80 -4.17 33.31
C GLN A 806 13.84 -3.53 32.40
N PRO A 807 15.02 -4.15 32.22
CA PRO A 807 16.08 -3.56 31.42
C PRO A 807 15.73 -3.47 29.93
N ALA A 808 16.37 -2.50 29.26
CA ALA A 808 16.43 -2.42 27.81
C ALA A 808 17.88 -2.33 27.34
N VAL A 809 18.19 -3.01 26.24
CA VAL A 809 19.47 -2.87 25.56
C VAL A 809 19.24 -2.13 24.27
N CYS A 810 19.99 -1.05 24.09
CA CYS A 810 19.87 -0.13 22.97
C CYS A 810 21.20 -0.01 22.22
N ARG A 811 21.15 0.47 20.98
CA ARG A 811 22.35 0.95 20.26
C ARG A 811 22.32 2.46 20.11
N ARG A 812 23.47 3.11 20.26
CA ARG A 812 23.69 4.51 19.89
C ARG A 812 24.83 4.63 18.88
N ARG A 813 24.74 5.60 17.99
CA ARG A 813 25.82 5.92 17.06
C ARG A 813 26.89 6.73 17.80
N THR A 814 28.15 6.34 17.65
CA THR A 814 29.30 7.08 18.16
C THR A 814 29.73 8.17 17.16
N PRO A 815 30.43 9.24 17.58
CA PRO A 815 30.84 10.33 16.69
C PRO A 815 31.72 9.90 15.48
N ASP A 816 32.44 8.79 15.60
CA ASP A 816 33.23 8.16 14.53
C ASP A 816 32.41 7.22 13.62
N GLY A 817 31.09 7.16 13.83
CA GLY A 817 30.14 6.41 13.02
C GLY A 817 29.93 4.95 13.45
N GLY A 818 30.65 4.48 14.48
CA GLY A 818 30.47 3.17 15.10
C GLY A 818 29.15 3.01 15.86
N LEU A 819 28.96 1.81 16.42
CA LEU A 819 27.82 1.48 17.27
C LEU A 819 28.30 1.14 18.68
N GLU A 820 27.64 1.72 19.67
CA GLU A 820 27.85 1.43 21.08
C GLU A 820 26.57 0.83 21.69
N THR A 821 26.74 -0.20 22.52
CA THR A 821 25.63 -0.80 23.28
C THR A 821 25.41 -0.03 24.57
N VAL A 822 24.16 0.33 24.83
CA VAL A 822 23.74 1.00 26.07
C VAL A 822 22.71 0.14 26.80
N LEU A 823 22.95 -0.10 28.08
CA LEU A 823 21.98 -0.69 29.00
C LEU A 823 21.22 0.42 29.72
N ILE A 824 19.89 0.31 29.75
CA ILE A 824 19.02 1.09 30.63
C ILE A 824 18.42 0.09 31.63
N ASP A 825 18.81 0.17 32.90
CA ASP A 825 18.46 -0.84 33.91
C ASP A 825 16.96 -0.93 34.20
N LYS A 826 16.27 0.21 34.16
CA LYS A 826 14.83 0.34 34.41
C LYS A 826 14.16 1.04 33.25
N HIS A 827 13.62 0.25 32.33
CA HIS A 827 12.84 0.69 31.17
C HIS A 827 11.36 0.31 31.34
N LEU A 828 10.57 0.64 30.32
CA LEU A 828 9.12 0.60 30.28
C LEU A 828 8.59 -0.48 29.29
N PRO A 829 8.98 -1.76 29.37
CA PRO A 829 8.39 -2.80 28.53
C PRO A 829 6.98 -3.14 28.96
N GLY A 830 6.30 -3.91 28.11
CA GLY A 830 5.05 -4.57 28.46
C GLY A 830 3.78 -3.73 28.30
N HIS A 831 2.65 -4.39 28.53
CA HIS A 831 1.32 -3.81 28.42
C HIS A 831 0.93 -3.04 29.69
N ARG A 832 0.13 -1.98 29.53
CA ARG A 832 -0.55 -1.28 30.63
C ARG A 832 -2.04 -1.13 30.31
N ASP A 833 -2.88 -1.14 31.33
CA ASP A 833 -4.34 -1.01 31.23
C ASP A 833 -4.78 0.28 30.50
N PHE A 834 -4.00 1.35 30.62
CA PHE A 834 -4.30 2.62 29.97
C PHE A 834 -3.91 2.67 28.48
N TYR A 835 -3.29 1.63 27.91
CA TYR A 835 -2.98 1.51 26.48
C TYR A 835 -4.22 1.14 25.62
N CYS A 836 -5.39 1.64 25.99
CA CYS A 836 -6.68 1.37 25.35
C CYS A 836 -7.22 2.58 24.56
N GLY A 837 -6.33 3.47 24.11
CA GLY A 837 -6.67 4.61 23.26
C GLY A 837 -7.73 5.52 23.86
N ASN A 838 -8.81 5.78 23.12
CA ASN A 838 -9.90 6.66 23.56
C ASN A 838 -10.64 6.15 24.82
N GLN A 839 -10.45 4.89 25.21
CA GLN A 839 -11.06 4.33 26.42
C GLN A 839 -10.19 4.49 27.67
N ALA A 840 -9.02 5.14 27.59
CA ALA A 840 -8.11 5.29 28.74
C ALA A 840 -8.79 5.88 29.98
N HIS A 841 -9.74 6.80 29.83
CA HIS A 841 -10.52 7.36 30.94
C HIS A 841 -11.31 6.30 31.76
N LYS A 842 -11.54 5.11 31.20
CA LYS A 842 -12.23 3.98 31.85
C LYS A 842 -11.28 2.96 32.48
N CYS A 843 -9.98 3.07 32.26
CA CYS A 843 -9.00 2.18 32.87
C CYS A 843 -9.06 2.29 34.41
N LYS A 844 -8.56 1.27 35.11
CA LYS A 844 -8.59 1.20 36.59
C LYS A 844 -8.01 2.45 37.23
N PHE A 845 -6.84 2.88 36.76
CA PHE A 845 -6.15 4.05 37.29
C PHE A 845 -6.99 5.31 37.18
N PHE A 846 -7.46 5.65 35.97
CA PHE A 846 -8.19 6.90 35.76
C PHE A 846 -9.54 6.92 36.47
N ARG A 847 -10.28 5.80 36.52
CA ARG A 847 -11.52 5.72 37.29
C ARG A 847 -11.30 6.05 38.77
N ARG A 848 -10.33 5.37 39.41
CA ARG A 848 -10.00 5.61 40.83
C ARG A 848 -9.44 7.02 41.05
N ALA A 849 -8.66 7.55 40.11
CA ALA A 849 -8.11 8.89 40.22
C ALA A 849 -9.21 9.96 40.16
N PHE A 850 -10.20 9.82 39.27
CA PHE A 850 -11.33 10.73 39.19
C PHE A 850 -12.24 10.64 40.42
N GLU A 851 -12.46 9.44 40.97
CA GLU A 851 -13.16 9.25 42.25
C GLU A 851 -12.47 9.98 43.41
N ARG A 852 -11.14 10.14 43.33
CA ARG A 852 -10.33 10.92 44.28
C ARG A 852 -10.18 12.40 43.93
N GLY A 853 -10.94 12.87 42.95
CA GLY A 853 -11.03 14.29 42.60
C GLY A 853 -9.98 14.80 41.62
N LEU A 854 -9.25 13.91 40.92
CA LEU A 854 -8.40 14.31 39.78
C LEU A 854 -9.25 15.10 38.78
N GLN A 855 -8.84 16.34 38.49
CA GLN A 855 -9.58 17.22 37.60
C GLN A 855 -9.07 17.07 36.17
N LEU A 856 -9.96 16.64 35.27
CA LEU A 856 -9.72 16.61 33.83
C LEU A 856 -10.43 17.78 33.18
N GLN A 857 -9.67 18.77 32.73
CA GLN A 857 -10.21 19.89 31.96
C GLN A 857 -10.34 19.46 30.50
N GLN A 858 -11.45 19.82 29.86
CA GLN A 858 -11.75 19.44 28.48
C GLN A 858 -12.41 20.59 27.74
N THR A 859 -12.07 20.75 26.48
CA THR A 859 -12.82 21.60 25.55
C THR A 859 -12.79 20.99 24.15
N SER A 860 -13.83 21.25 23.37
CA SER A 860 -13.91 20.77 21.99
C SER A 860 -13.05 21.64 21.07
N LEU A 861 -12.47 21.01 20.04
CA LEU A 861 -11.83 21.71 18.93
C LEU A 861 -12.07 20.89 17.66
N GLY A 862 -12.88 21.43 16.75
CA GLY A 862 -13.36 20.73 15.56
C GLY A 862 -14.06 19.42 15.92
N VAL A 863 -13.66 18.33 15.27
CA VAL A 863 -14.18 16.97 15.52
C VAL A 863 -13.54 16.29 16.74
N GLY A 864 -12.46 16.87 17.27
CA GLY A 864 -11.71 16.33 18.39
C GLY A 864 -11.87 17.14 19.67
N MET A 865 -10.95 16.91 20.59
CA MET A 865 -10.98 17.50 21.92
C MET A 865 -9.56 17.83 22.38
N LEU A 866 -9.45 18.93 23.12
CA LEU A 866 -8.28 19.24 23.93
C LEU A 866 -8.56 18.82 25.37
N GLN A 867 -7.58 18.19 26.01
CA GLN A 867 -7.69 17.77 27.40
C GLN A 867 -6.46 18.22 28.19
N MET A 868 -6.63 18.53 29.47
CA MET A 868 -5.52 18.95 30.33
C MET A 868 -5.62 18.36 31.74
N LEU A 869 -4.48 17.94 32.27
CA LEU A 869 -4.31 17.45 33.64
C LEU A 869 -3.23 18.27 34.36
N SER A 870 -3.44 18.53 35.65
CA SER A 870 -2.43 19.09 36.55
C SER A 870 -1.42 18.01 36.95
N LEU A 871 -0.12 18.27 36.76
CA LEU A 871 0.92 17.32 37.16
C LEU A 871 1.00 17.11 38.67
N PRO A 872 1.01 18.16 39.53
CA PRO A 872 1.00 17.97 40.98
C PRO A 872 -0.15 17.11 41.47
N GLN A 873 -1.36 17.34 40.96
CA GLN A 873 -2.53 16.58 41.36
C GLN A 873 -2.47 15.13 40.89
N LEU A 874 -2.06 14.91 39.63
CA LEU A 874 -1.87 13.56 39.08
C LEU A 874 -0.77 12.80 39.83
N PHE A 875 0.30 13.48 40.25
CA PHE A 875 1.38 12.90 41.03
C PHE A 875 0.92 12.47 42.42
N GLU A 876 0.26 13.35 43.18
CA GLU A 876 -0.21 13.07 44.53
C GLU A 876 -1.17 11.87 44.55
N ILE A 877 -2.24 11.95 43.74
CA ILE A 877 -3.25 10.90 43.65
C ILE A 877 -2.65 9.61 43.11
N GLY A 878 -1.83 9.72 42.05
CA GLY A 878 -1.23 8.56 41.40
C GLY A 878 -0.27 7.79 42.31
N CYS A 879 0.55 8.49 43.10
CA CYS A 879 1.41 7.86 44.10
C CYS A 879 0.61 7.16 45.19
N GLN A 880 -0.51 7.75 45.66
CA GLN A 880 -1.39 7.09 46.63
C GLN A 880 -1.97 5.81 46.06
N LEU A 881 -2.51 5.85 44.84
CA LEU A 881 -3.10 4.68 44.17
C LEU A 881 -2.08 3.55 43.96
N LEU A 882 -0.85 3.87 43.55
CA LEU A 882 0.20 2.87 43.34
C LEU A 882 0.72 2.25 44.64
N ARG A 883 0.73 2.99 45.75
CA ARG A 883 1.07 2.42 47.07
C ARG A 883 0.01 1.46 47.58
N GLU A 884 -1.26 1.75 47.31
CA GLU A 884 -2.38 0.89 47.71
C GLU A 884 -2.51 -0.34 46.82
N ASP A 885 -2.32 -0.17 45.52
CA ASP A 885 -2.43 -1.22 44.51
C ASP A 885 -1.32 -1.05 43.45
N PRO A 886 -0.16 -1.72 43.63
CA PRO A 886 0.94 -1.67 42.68
C PRO A 886 0.56 -2.12 41.26
N ARG A 887 -0.58 -2.82 41.09
CA ARG A 887 -1.05 -3.34 39.80
C ARG A 887 -2.15 -2.49 39.17
N VAL A 888 -2.45 -1.32 39.73
CA VAL A 888 -3.52 -0.44 39.24
C VAL A 888 -3.33 0.01 37.78
N LEU A 889 -2.07 0.02 37.29
CA LEU A 889 -1.72 0.33 35.90
C LEU A 889 -1.68 -0.88 34.97
N LEU A 890 -1.74 -2.11 35.49
CA LEU A 890 -1.74 -3.36 34.71
C LEU A 890 -3.17 -3.80 34.41
N CYS A 891 -3.42 -4.50 33.30
CA CYS A 891 -4.77 -5.02 33.01
C CYS A 891 -5.06 -6.28 33.84
N ASP A 892 -6.35 -6.60 34.02
CA ASP A 892 -6.81 -7.81 34.72
C ASP A 892 -7.07 -8.99 33.77
N ASP A 893 -6.66 -8.87 32.50
CA ASP A 893 -6.87 -9.92 31.49
C ASP A 893 -5.96 -11.12 31.79
N PRO A 894 -6.50 -12.31 32.10
CA PRO A 894 -5.70 -13.51 32.39
C PRO A 894 -4.86 -13.98 31.20
N GLU A 895 -5.25 -13.59 29.97
CA GLU A 895 -4.53 -13.90 28.73
C GLU A 895 -3.39 -12.91 28.46
N CYS A 896 -3.31 -11.79 29.18
CA CYS A 896 -2.21 -10.83 29.04
C CYS A 896 -0.91 -11.43 29.62
N THR A 897 -0.03 -11.86 28.71
CA THR A 897 1.23 -12.55 29.04
C THR A 897 2.20 -11.73 29.89
N PHE A 898 2.15 -10.39 29.80
CA PHE A 898 2.95 -9.50 30.62
C PHE A 898 2.31 -9.21 31.97
N CYS A 899 1.07 -8.70 31.99
CA CYS A 899 0.42 -8.23 33.22
C CYS A 899 0.21 -9.35 34.23
N ARG A 900 -0.08 -10.57 33.79
CA ARG A 900 -0.31 -11.72 34.70
C ARG A 900 0.93 -12.19 35.47
N GLN A 901 2.13 -11.71 35.11
CA GLN A 901 3.36 -12.05 35.81
C GLN A 901 3.49 -11.33 37.17
N PHE A 902 2.69 -10.30 37.38
CA PHE A 902 2.71 -9.41 38.55
C PHE A 902 1.33 -9.42 39.25
#